data_AF-A0A383V7Q6-F1
#
_entry.id   AF-A0A383V7Q6-F1
#
_cell.length_a   1.000
_cell.length_b   1.000
_cell.length_c   1.000
_cell.angle_alpha   90.00
_cell.angle_beta   90.00
_cell.angle_gamma   90.00
#
_symmetry.space_group_name_H-M   'P 1'
#
loop_
_entity.id
_entity.type
_entity.pdbx_description
1 polymer ?
#
loop_
_entity_poly.entity_id
_entity_poly.type
_entity_poly.pdbx_seq_one_letter_code
_entity_poly.pdbx_strand_id
1 'polypeptide(L)'
;MADTVRYMMEEMIPELEDMVKQQYFSKQEVKQIVKRRQDFEYLLKRRSVLKEDFLRYIEYESKLEELRQHRRKGLDTRGKKKSLADYAIVRRIHFIFERAVRRFRSDLALWTAWLEFCRASSSNRRLGRVVGRALQVHPTEPGLWVYAAAWEFEANGNPGAARALMQQGLRMCRYSEKMWLDYFDMELMYVEKLVARRRILGLDVPQPDGQQQQQQQQSAAAAAGKKRQRQDGADAEDAAGTDPAAAAEDDGEGPEEAAERAAAAAEAADNLLLAQPGSSQPDAAPQDLSQDPQAAVRAVLTGAVAKLVFQNALKAAASSKGGSSNYLKPSAAAAAAAAGSGKGLGFRAGFLEVLGRYKSPGVAGLRQEVLDSIRQDFPEEPEAADLLARAACDPADPAASQEDVQQAVQEFERLLGGSSTTPSSTAAAAAAGGGRQSKRRKSSAAVAAAAADAAGQQQQQQAVQLPQAAAVQLYRLYCAYLAQRLEVLLGDEARVLEAAGCAQQLFKLMLRAHEAAAADVELYQQWVALACKLQQSKVALRAVRLACKAHPKAAAAWQLRLQQEAAAKGSNAGSSSSSAAAAGSVQLLDVIKQGLGQVPAAEAEVLWLQAFELCRDAPGELQQLQQLLLSTVTRTAAKGPARGGLGAAAGACLTLTWQQQGADAARVLWQRLLLLPPAGGDMFSAMVHLEAGETAAASQAALSADALQRVRAVYDAWCAAYGSSDAELWVQYALFEQAQGRQGPGRVYWRAVKAVEDPDEFIQQYRSRVGLV
;
A
#
# COMPACT_ATOMS: atom_id res chain seq x y z
N MET A 1 26.37 45.45 -14.64
CA MET A 1 25.22 44.60 -15.02
C MET A 1 25.02 44.57 -16.53
N ALA A 2 24.93 45.74 -17.19
CA ALA A 2 24.74 45.81 -18.64
C ALA A 2 25.90 45.20 -19.46
N ASP A 3 27.16 45.45 -19.06
CA ASP A 3 28.33 44.97 -19.82
C ASP A 3 28.45 43.44 -19.83
N THR A 4 28.12 42.78 -18.72
CA THR A 4 28.09 41.31 -18.65
C THR A 4 26.98 40.70 -19.50
N VAL A 5 25.84 41.39 -19.63
CA VAL A 5 24.74 40.93 -20.49
C VAL A 5 25.14 41.11 -21.95
N ARG A 6 25.73 42.24 -22.31
CA ARG A 6 26.25 42.49 -23.67
C ARG A 6 27.24 41.42 -24.10
N TYR A 7 28.22 41.11 -23.26
CA TYR A 7 29.18 40.04 -23.51
C TYR A 7 28.50 38.68 -23.77
N MET A 8 27.53 38.29 -22.93
CA MET A 8 26.77 37.04 -23.12
C MET A 8 25.95 37.05 -24.42
N MET A 9 25.40 38.20 -24.81
CA MET A 9 24.65 38.36 -26.07
C MET A 9 25.57 38.24 -27.29
N GLU A 10 26.78 38.79 -27.22
CA GLU A 10 27.80 38.71 -28.28
C GLU A 10 28.24 37.26 -28.55
N GLU A 11 28.41 36.45 -27.50
CA GLU A 11 28.70 35.01 -27.65
C GLU A 11 27.58 34.24 -28.39
N MET A 12 26.35 34.76 -28.43
CA MET A 12 25.22 34.11 -29.13
C MET A 12 25.08 34.53 -30.60
N ILE A 13 25.87 35.49 -31.09
CA ILE A 13 25.72 35.97 -32.47
C ILE A 13 26.09 34.88 -33.48
N PRO A 14 27.23 34.17 -33.36
CA PRO A 14 27.66 33.20 -34.38
C PRO A 14 26.67 32.05 -34.59
N GLU A 15 26.02 31.59 -33.52
CA GLU A 15 25.02 30.52 -33.59
C GLU A 15 23.71 30.98 -34.26
N LEU A 16 23.29 32.24 -34.04
CA LEU A 16 22.07 32.78 -34.62
C LEU A 16 22.26 33.07 -36.12
N GLU A 17 23.45 33.54 -36.50
CA GLU A 17 23.81 33.69 -37.91
C GLU A 17 23.80 32.34 -38.64
N ASP A 18 24.33 31.29 -38.01
CA ASP A 18 24.30 29.94 -38.58
C ASP A 18 22.86 29.40 -38.71
N MET A 19 21.99 29.68 -37.73
CA MET A 19 20.57 29.32 -37.80
C MET A 19 19.82 29.98 -38.96
N VAL A 20 20.18 31.22 -39.32
CA VAL A 20 19.64 31.92 -40.50
C VAL A 20 20.22 31.31 -41.79
N LYS A 21 21.52 30.98 -41.81
CA LYS A 21 22.18 30.34 -42.97
C LYS A 21 21.56 28.98 -43.29
N GLN A 22 21.25 28.18 -42.27
CA GLN A 22 20.58 26.88 -42.42
C GLN A 22 19.07 26.99 -42.66
N GLN A 23 18.52 28.21 -42.70
CA GLN A 23 17.09 28.49 -42.90
C GLN A 23 16.16 27.85 -41.85
N TYR A 24 16.65 27.61 -40.62
CA TYR A 24 15.80 27.15 -39.52
C TYR A 24 14.90 28.28 -39.00
N PHE A 25 15.38 29.52 -39.03
CA PHE A 25 14.66 30.68 -38.55
C PHE A 25 14.78 31.85 -39.52
N SER A 26 13.73 32.65 -39.63
CA SER A 26 13.78 33.90 -40.39
C SER A 26 14.50 34.99 -39.60
N LYS A 27 15.00 36.02 -40.29
CA LYS A 27 15.65 37.17 -39.63
C LYS A 27 14.71 37.88 -38.65
N GLN A 28 13.40 37.87 -38.89
CA GLN A 28 12.41 38.48 -37.99
C GLN A 28 12.23 37.66 -36.71
N GLU A 29 12.16 36.33 -36.84
CA GLU A 29 12.08 35.42 -35.69
C GLU A 29 13.35 35.50 -34.84
N VAL A 30 14.54 35.54 -35.47
CA VAL A 30 15.80 35.70 -34.75
C VAL A 30 15.84 36.99 -33.94
N LYS A 31 15.33 38.11 -34.46
CA LYS A 31 15.20 39.35 -33.68
C LYS A 31 14.34 39.16 -32.43
N GLN A 32 13.25 38.40 -32.53
CA GLN A 32 12.40 38.08 -31.37
C GLN A 32 13.13 37.17 -30.37
N ILE A 33 13.88 36.18 -30.85
CA ILE A 33 14.71 35.29 -30.01
C ILE A 33 15.77 36.10 -29.26
N VAL A 34 16.48 37.00 -29.94
CA VAL A 34 17.47 37.91 -29.35
C VAL A 34 16.83 38.74 -28.24
N LYS A 35 15.67 39.35 -28.49
CA LYS A 35 14.96 40.15 -27.48
C LYS A 35 14.59 39.31 -26.25
N ARG A 36 13.99 38.13 -26.45
CA ARG A 36 13.61 37.24 -25.33
C ARG A 36 14.81 36.76 -24.53
N ARG A 37 15.90 36.39 -25.18
CA ARG A 37 17.15 35.99 -24.51
C ARG A 37 17.75 37.15 -23.72
N GLN A 38 17.72 38.36 -24.28
CA GLN A 38 18.17 39.56 -23.59
C GLN A 38 17.35 39.83 -22.32
N ASP A 39 16.02 39.71 -22.40
CA ASP A 39 15.14 39.88 -21.24
C ASP A 39 15.44 38.85 -20.15
N PHE A 40 15.63 37.57 -20.50
CA PHE A 40 16.05 36.53 -19.54
C PHE A 40 17.43 36.80 -18.93
N GLU A 41 18.42 37.25 -19.70
CA GLU A 41 19.74 37.56 -19.16
C GLU A 41 19.73 38.74 -18.19
N TYR A 42 18.87 39.75 -18.43
CA TYR A 42 18.64 40.82 -17.45
C TYR A 42 17.97 40.30 -16.18
N LEU A 43 16.94 39.44 -16.31
CA LEU A 43 16.28 38.80 -15.16
C LEU A 43 17.26 37.99 -14.31
N LEU A 44 18.16 37.23 -14.93
CA LEU A 44 19.17 36.42 -14.24
C LEU A 44 20.28 37.23 -13.58
N LYS A 45 20.52 38.48 -14.01
CA LYS A 45 21.55 39.37 -13.46
C LYS A 45 21.03 40.32 -12.38
N ARG A 46 19.74 40.27 -12.05
CA ARG A 46 19.18 41.08 -10.96
C ARG A 46 19.80 40.72 -9.60
N ARG A 47 19.72 41.65 -8.65
CA ARG A 47 20.32 41.49 -7.31
C ARG A 47 19.78 40.26 -6.56
N SER A 48 18.49 39.97 -6.69
CA SER A 48 17.81 38.82 -6.08
C SER A 48 17.33 37.82 -7.12
N VAL A 49 18.23 36.96 -7.62
CA VAL A 49 17.88 35.95 -8.63
C VAL A 49 16.90 34.93 -8.05
N LEU A 50 15.85 34.57 -8.81
CA LEU A 50 14.89 33.53 -8.43
C LEU A 50 15.14 32.27 -9.26
N LYS A 51 14.89 31.11 -8.66
CA LYS A 51 14.98 29.80 -9.33
C LYS A 51 14.03 29.71 -10.53
N GLU A 52 12.81 30.24 -10.39
CA GLU A 52 11.78 30.19 -11.43
C GLU A 52 12.24 30.81 -12.74
N ASP A 53 13.07 31.84 -12.71
CA ASP A 53 13.55 32.48 -13.94
C ASP A 53 14.53 31.59 -14.70
N PHE A 54 15.36 30.82 -13.99
CA PHE A 54 16.20 29.81 -14.63
C PHE A 54 15.33 28.72 -15.28
N LEU A 55 14.30 28.24 -14.58
CA LEU A 55 13.40 27.22 -15.10
C LEU A 55 12.63 27.72 -16.33
N ARG A 56 12.03 28.92 -16.26
CA ARG A 56 11.35 29.55 -17.40
C ARG A 56 12.30 29.75 -18.59
N TYR A 57 13.56 30.11 -18.32
CA TYR A 57 14.54 30.26 -19.39
C TYR A 57 14.91 28.91 -20.02
N ILE A 58 15.10 27.87 -19.22
CA ILE A 58 15.36 26.50 -19.68
C ILE A 58 14.17 25.96 -20.49
N GLU A 59 12.94 26.16 -20.03
CA GLU A 59 11.73 25.77 -20.76
C GLU A 59 11.63 26.50 -22.10
N TYR A 60 11.93 27.79 -22.13
CA TYR A 60 11.95 28.57 -23.36
C TYR A 60 12.98 28.03 -24.37
N GLU A 61 14.22 27.79 -23.93
CA GLU A 61 15.26 27.25 -24.81
C GLU A 61 14.96 25.79 -25.23
N SER A 62 14.31 25.00 -24.37
CA SER A 62 13.89 23.63 -24.71
C SER A 62 12.79 23.61 -25.78
N LYS A 63 11.79 24.49 -25.65
CA LYS A 63 10.75 24.67 -26.68
C LYS A 63 11.34 25.20 -28.00
N LEU A 64 12.37 26.06 -27.93
CA LEU A 64 13.08 26.55 -29.10
C LEU A 64 13.87 25.41 -29.79
N GLU A 65 14.48 24.52 -29.02
CA GLU A 65 15.13 23.31 -29.50
C GLU A 65 14.15 22.39 -30.23
N GLU A 66 12.98 22.11 -29.63
CA GLU A 66 11.92 21.30 -30.24
C GLU A 66 11.44 21.89 -31.57
N LEU A 67 11.20 23.21 -31.61
CA LEU A 67 10.79 23.91 -32.84
C LEU A 67 11.85 23.77 -33.94
N ARG A 68 13.12 23.92 -33.59
CA ARG A 68 14.23 23.73 -34.52
C ARG A 68 14.32 22.28 -35.00
N GLN A 69 14.14 21.30 -34.12
CA GLN A 69 14.11 19.88 -34.49
C GLN A 69 12.96 19.58 -35.46
N HIS A 70 11.77 20.14 -35.22
CA HIS A 70 10.62 20.00 -36.11
C HIS A 70 10.91 20.60 -37.50
N ARG A 71 11.45 21.82 -37.56
CA ARG A 71 11.82 22.48 -38.82
C ARG A 71 12.92 21.74 -39.56
N ARG A 72 13.88 21.17 -38.84
CA ARG A 72 14.93 20.32 -39.43
C ARG A 72 14.35 19.05 -40.04
N LYS A 73 13.34 18.43 -39.43
CA LYS A 73 12.66 17.25 -40.00
C LYS A 73 11.87 17.59 -41.28
N GLY A 74 11.30 18.80 -41.35
CA GLY A 74 10.59 19.29 -42.55
C GLY A 74 11.50 19.75 -43.68
N LEU A 75 12.78 20.01 -43.40
CA LEU A 75 13.78 20.35 -44.41
C LEU A 75 14.49 19.08 -44.88
N ASP A 76 14.64 18.91 -46.19
CA ASP A 76 15.30 17.76 -46.82
C ASP A 76 16.83 17.83 -46.64
N THR A 77 17.28 17.70 -45.39
CA THR A 77 18.68 17.85 -44.96
C THR A 77 19.39 16.50 -44.81
N ARG A 78 18.86 15.47 -45.48
CA ARG A 78 19.41 14.11 -45.48
C ARG A 78 20.80 14.14 -46.15
N GLY A 79 21.86 14.13 -45.33
CA GLY A 79 23.26 14.11 -45.78
C GLY A 79 24.10 15.38 -45.49
N LYS A 80 23.52 16.46 -44.95
CA LYS A 80 24.32 17.65 -44.54
C LYS A 80 25.03 17.37 -43.20
N LYS A 81 26.32 17.73 -43.12
CA LYS A 81 27.11 17.66 -41.87
C LYS A 81 26.43 18.50 -40.78
N LYS A 82 26.46 18.01 -39.53
CA LYS A 82 25.85 18.70 -38.39
C LYS A 82 26.54 20.07 -38.18
N SER A 83 25.76 21.14 -38.23
CA SER A 83 26.27 22.52 -38.13
C SER A 83 26.40 22.97 -36.67
N LEU A 84 27.02 24.13 -36.42
CA LEU A 84 27.13 24.73 -35.08
C LEU A 84 25.74 24.92 -34.45
N ALA A 85 24.76 25.36 -35.25
CA ALA A 85 23.37 25.55 -34.84
C ALA A 85 22.74 24.30 -34.21
N ASP A 86 23.16 23.09 -34.60
CA ASP A 86 22.59 21.83 -34.11
C ASP A 86 22.87 21.62 -32.61
N TYR A 87 24.03 22.05 -32.14
CA TYR A 87 24.47 21.83 -30.76
C TYR A 87 24.42 23.11 -29.90
N ALA A 88 24.31 24.28 -30.52
CA ALA A 88 24.38 25.56 -29.83
C ALA A 88 23.31 25.72 -28.72
N ILE A 89 22.05 25.43 -29.04
CA ILE A 89 20.94 25.56 -28.08
C ILE A 89 21.12 24.58 -26.91
N VAL A 90 21.44 23.32 -27.18
CA VAL A 90 21.70 22.31 -26.13
C VAL A 90 22.88 22.72 -25.25
N ARG A 91 23.98 23.22 -25.84
CA ARG A 91 25.10 23.77 -25.06
C ARG A 91 24.66 24.93 -24.17
N ARG A 92 23.79 25.82 -24.66
CA ARG A 92 23.24 26.92 -23.86
C ARG A 92 22.38 26.40 -22.72
N ILE A 93 21.49 25.44 -22.95
CA ILE A 93 20.66 24.87 -21.87
C ILE A 93 21.58 24.32 -20.77
N HIS A 94 22.62 23.56 -21.11
CA HIS A 94 23.60 23.11 -20.12
C HIS A 94 24.33 24.26 -19.41
N PHE A 95 24.67 25.35 -20.12
CA PHE A 95 25.31 26.52 -19.51
C PHE A 95 24.38 27.24 -18.53
N ILE A 96 23.07 27.33 -18.85
CA ILE A 96 22.05 27.89 -17.96
C ILE A 96 21.92 27.02 -16.70
N PHE A 97 21.86 25.70 -16.86
CA PHE A 97 21.87 24.76 -15.73
C PHE A 97 23.14 24.90 -14.88
N GLU A 98 24.33 25.01 -15.48
CA GLU A 98 25.58 25.22 -14.73
C GLU A 98 25.56 26.51 -13.92
N ARG A 99 25.00 27.59 -14.47
CA ARG A 99 24.82 28.85 -13.74
C ARG A 99 23.80 28.72 -12.62
N ALA A 100 22.68 28.04 -12.87
CA ALA A 100 21.62 27.81 -11.91
C ALA A 100 22.15 27.02 -10.69
N VAL A 101 22.86 25.93 -10.95
CA VAL A 101 23.43 25.03 -9.95
C VAL A 101 24.55 25.69 -9.13
N ARG A 102 25.34 26.60 -9.73
CA ARG A 102 26.33 27.40 -8.98
C ARG A 102 25.67 28.33 -7.96
N ARG A 103 24.46 28.82 -8.27
CA ARG A 103 23.73 29.75 -7.39
C ARG A 103 22.85 29.02 -6.36
N PHE A 104 22.13 27.99 -6.80
CA PHE A 104 21.19 27.18 -6.01
C PHE A 104 21.75 25.78 -5.79
N ARG A 105 22.83 25.68 -5.02
CA ARG A 105 23.60 24.44 -4.86
C ARG A 105 22.84 23.39 -4.04
N SER A 106 22.02 23.82 -3.08
CA SER A 106 21.25 22.98 -2.15
C SER A 106 20.01 22.33 -2.76
N ASP A 107 19.56 22.76 -3.94
CA ASP A 107 18.27 22.34 -4.49
C ASP A 107 18.40 21.08 -5.33
N LEU A 108 17.99 19.93 -4.77
CA LEU A 108 18.07 18.63 -5.42
C LEU A 108 17.24 18.56 -6.71
N ALA A 109 16.07 19.22 -6.75
CA ALA A 109 15.18 19.17 -7.91
C ALA A 109 15.81 19.80 -9.17
N LEU A 110 16.65 20.81 -8.97
CA LEU A 110 17.40 21.43 -10.07
C LEU A 110 18.48 20.48 -10.61
N TRP A 111 19.15 19.73 -9.73
CA TRP A 111 20.14 18.72 -10.11
C TRP A 111 19.48 17.56 -10.86
N THR A 112 18.35 17.03 -10.38
CA THR A 112 17.63 15.94 -11.05
C THR A 112 17.12 16.37 -12.42
N ALA A 113 16.53 17.57 -12.54
CA ALA A 113 16.11 18.12 -13.83
C ALA A 113 17.29 18.26 -14.82
N TRP A 114 18.48 18.64 -14.33
CA TRP A 114 19.66 18.73 -15.18
C TRP A 114 20.16 17.34 -15.63
N LEU A 115 20.12 16.35 -14.74
CA LEU A 115 20.47 14.95 -15.05
C LEU A 115 19.51 14.36 -16.08
N GLU A 116 18.20 14.55 -15.91
CA GLU A 116 17.16 14.13 -16.85
C GLU A 116 17.35 14.80 -18.21
N PHE A 117 17.62 16.10 -18.25
CA PHE A 117 17.93 16.80 -19.50
C PHE A 117 19.20 16.25 -20.19
N CYS A 118 20.23 15.91 -19.41
CA CYS A 118 21.44 15.30 -19.95
C CYS A 118 21.17 13.91 -20.55
N ARG A 119 20.26 13.13 -19.94
CA ARG A 119 19.80 11.83 -20.45
C ARG A 119 18.98 12.00 -21.74
N ALA A 120 18.02 12.93 -21.76
CA ALA A 120 17.24 13.27 -22.95
C ALA A 120 18.11 13.76 -24.13
N SER A 121 19.17 14.51 -23.82
CA SER A 121 20.12 15.03 -24.81
C SER A 121 21.24 14.05 -25.19
N SER A 122 21.25 12.81 -24.66
CA SER A 122 22.30 11.79 -24.88
C SER A 122 23.74 12.25 -24.59
N SER A 123 23.91 13.26 -23.73
CA SER A 123 25.21 13.89 -23.46
C SER A 123 25.98 13.15 -22.36
N ASN A 124 26.27 11.85 -22.57
CA ASN A 124 26.77 10.90 -21.56
C ASN A 124 28.05 11.36 -20.85
N ARG A 125 29.02 11.93 -21.58
CA ARG A 125 30.27 12.44 -20.97
C ARG A 125 30.03 13.60 -20.01
N ARG A 126 29.08 14.47 -20.34
CA ARG A 126 28.71 15.60 -19.47
C ARG A 126 27.91 15.07 -18.29
N LEU A 127 26.99 14.15 -18.51
CA LEU A 127 26.21 13.48 -17.47
C LEU A 127 27.10 12.92 -16.35
N GLY A 128 28.13 12.12 -16.67
CA GLY A 128 29.05 11.60 -15.65
C GLY A 128 29.74 12.69 -14.81
N ARG A 129 30.17 13.80 -15.43
CA ARG A 129 30.74 14.95 -14.69
C ARG A 129 29.71 15.68 -13.85
N VAL A 130 28.45 15.73 -14.29
CA VAL A 130 27.35 16.34 -13.53
C VAL A 130 27.02 15.49 -12.32
N VAL A 131 26.89 14.17 -12.51
CA VAL A 131 26.66 13.21 -11.43
C VAL A 131 27.77 13.31 -10.38
N GLY A 132 29.05 13.28 -10.78
CA GLY A 132 30.16 13.43 -9.85
C GLY A 132 30.13 14.74 -9.07
N ARG A 133 29.77 15.86 -9.72
CA ARG A 133 29.58 17.16 -9.06
C ARG A 133 28.37 17.17 -8.12
N ALA A 134 27.28 16.51 -8.50
CA ALA A 134 26.07 16.43 -7.71
C ALA A 134 26.32 15.63 -6.42
N LEU A 135 27.00 14.48 -6.52
CA LEU A 135 27.36 13.62 -5.39
C LEU A 135 28.29 14.32 -4.38
N GLN A 136 29.21 15.16 -4.86
CA GLN A 136 30.05 15.97 -3.98
C GLN A 136 29.27 17.02 -3.19
N VAL A 137 28.18 17.54 -3.75
CA VAL A 137 27.34 18.56 -3.10
C VAL A 137 26.31 17.92 -2.19
N HIS A 138 25.77 16.77 -2.57
CA HIS A 138 24.70 16.05 -1.87
C HIS A 138 25.12 14.62 -1.51
N PRO A 139 26.09 14.40 -0.61
CA PRO A 139 26.53 13.06 -0.27
C PRO A 139 25.51 12.28 0.57
N THR A 140 24.61 12.98 1.27
CA THR A 140 23.64 12.40 2.22
C THR A 140 22.38 11.87 1.55
N GLU A 141 22.15 12.20 0.27
CA GLU A 141 20.93 11.83 -0.46
C GLU A 141 21.09 10.47 -1.15
N PRO A 142 20.44 9.38 -0.66
CA PRO A 142 20.63 8.04 -1.20
C PRO A 142 20.15 7.91 -2.65
N GLY A 143 19.05 8.58 -3.00
CA GLY A 143 18.46 8.48 -4.34
C GLY A 143 19.40 8.95 -5.46
N LEU A 144 20.30 9.89 -5.17
CA LEU A 144 21.29 10.36 -6.14
C LEU A 144 22.39 9.32 -6.39
N TRP A 145 22.82 8.59 -5.36
CA TRP A 145 23.75 7.46 -5.50
C TRP A 145 23.14 6.32 -6.30
N VAL A 146 21.87 6.00 -6.03
CA VAL A 146 21.11 4.98 -6.74
C VAL A 146 20.98 5.33 -8.22
N TYR A 147 20.59 6.58 -8.51
CA TYR A 147 20.52 7.07 -9.88
C TYR A 147 21.88 6.99 -10.61
N ALA A 148 22.96 7.39 -9.93
CA ALA A 148 24.31 7.35 -10.48
C ALA A 148 24.76 5.93 -10.84
N ALA A 149 24.56 4.98 -9.92
CA ALA A 149 24.93 3.59 -10.14
C ALA A 149 24.06 2.91 -11.20
N ALA A 150 22.74 3.16 -11.19
CA ALA A 150 21.82 2.66 -12.20
C ALA A 150 22.23 3.14 -13.60
N TRP A 151 22.63 4.41 -13.74
CA TRP A 151 23.15 4.93 -14.99
C TRP A 151 24.45 4.23 -15.44
N GLU A 152 25.43 4.05 -14.56
CA GLU A 152 26.67 3.33 -14.90
C GLU A 152 26.42 1.85 -15.26
N PHE A 153 25.45 1.21 -14.59
CA PHE A 153 25.10 -0.19 -14.82
C PHE A 153 24.32 -0.42 -16.12
N GLU A 154 23.30 0.42 -16.39
CA GLU A 154 22.42 0.26 -17.55
C GLU A 154 23.01 0.88 -18.82
N ALA A 155 23.52 2.12 -18.74
CA ALA A 155 23.92 2.88 -19.92
C ALA A 155 25.38 2.63 -20.32
N ASN A 156 26.29 2.53 -19.34
CA ASN A 156 27.72 2.32 -19.61
C ASN A 156 28.12 0.84 -19.58
N GLY A 157 27.29 -0.04 -19.00
CA GLY A 157 27.59 -1.48 -18.90
C GLY A 157 28.78 -1.80 -17.97
N ASN A 158 29.09 -0.91 -17.02
CA ASN A 158 30.25 -1.00 -16.14
C ASN A 158 29.82 -1.39 -14.71
N PRO A 159 29.67 -2.69 -14.39
CA PRO A 159 29.24 -3.14 -13.07
C PRO A 159 30.27 -2.80 -11.97
N GLY A 160 31.57 -2.77 -12.28
CA GLY A 160 32.61 -2.40 -11.32
C GLY A 160 32.49 -0.94 -10.84
N ALA A 161 32.25 -0.01 -11.77
CA ALA A 161 32.03 1.39 -11.44
C ALA A 161 30.72 1.59 -10.65
N ALA A 162 29.65 0.90 -11.05
CA ALA A 162 28.38 0.93 -10.33
C ALA A 162 28.51 0.43 -8.88
N ARG A 163 29.24 -0.67 -8.65
CA ARG A 163 29.56 -1.17 -7.30
C ARG A 163 30.37 -0.18 -6.49
N ALA A 164 31.41 0.42 -7.08
CA ALA A 164 32.22 1.41 -6.38
C ALA A 164 31.39 2.62 -5.92
N LEU A 165 30.48 3.11 -6.77
CA LEU A 165 29.54 4.18 -6.43
C LEU A 165 28.57 3.76 -5.32
N MET A 166 28.00 2.54 -5.39
CA MET A 166 27.12 2.00 -4.37
C MET A 166 27.83 1.87 -3.01
N GLN A 167 29.04 1.32 -3.01
CA GLN A 167 29.84 1.16 -1.79
C GLN A 167 30.27 2.51 -1.21
N GLN A 168 30.63 3.48 -2.05
CA GLN A 168 30.90 4.84 -1.60
C GLN A 168 29.64 5.50 -1.01
N GLY A 169 28.49 5.32 -1.66
CA GLY A 169 27.21 5.78 -1.15
C GLY A 169 26.84 5.15 0.19
N LEU A 170 27.09 3.85 0.38
CA LEU A 170 26.88 3.15 1.65
C LEU A 170 27.80 3.63 2.78
N ARG A 171 29.01 4.13 2.46
CA ARG A 171 29.88 4.77 3.46
C ARG A 171 29.27 6.08 3.96
N MET A 172 28.62 6.85 3.09
CA MET A 172 27.97 8.12 3.45
C MET A 172 26.57 7.91 4.06
N CYS A 173 25.80 6.98 3.51
CA CYS A 173 24.39 6.73 3.79
C CYS A 173 24.15 5.35 4.43
N ARG A 174 24.98 4.96 5.41
CA ARG A 174 24.95 3.62 6.02
C ARG A 174 23.59 3.20 6.59
N TYR A 175 22.79 4.16 7.05
CA TYR A 175 21.51 3.91 7.71
C TYR A 175 20.31 3.94 6.76
N SER A 176 20.52 4.27 5.48
CA SER A 176 19.41 4.29 4.53
C SER A 176 19.07 2.86 4.09
N GLU A 177 17.90 2.39 4.49
CA GLU A 177 17.35 1.09 4.08
C GLU A 177 17.26 0.98 2.55
N LYS A 178 16.80 2.05 1.88
CA LYS A 178 16.67 2.11 0.42
C LYS A 178 18.00 1.82 -0.29
N MET A 179 19.10 2.39 0.20
CA MET A 179 20.43 2.20 -0.38
C MET A 179 20.87 0.73 -0.33
N TRP A 180 20.59 0.03 0.77
CA TRP A 180 20.91 -1.40 0.91
C TRP A 180 20.05 -2.27 -0.01
N LEU A 181 18.75 -1.97 -0.12
CA LEU A 181 17.83 -2.67 -1.01
C LEU A 181 18.23 -2.48 -2.47
N ASP A 182 18.53 -1.25 -2.90
CA ASP A 182 18.93 -0.95 -4.27
C ASP A 182 20.30 -1.56 -4.62
N TYR A 183 21.24 -1.60 -3.67
CA TYR A 183 22.52 -2.28 -3.87
C TYR A 183 22.33 -3.79 -4.04
N PHE A 184 21.48 -4.39 -3.20
CA PHE A 184 21.13 -5.81 -3.29
C PHE A 184 20.40 -6.13 -4.60
N ASP A 185 19.46 -5.29 -5.01
CA ASP A 185 18.74 -5.38 -6.28
C ASP A 185 19.70 -5.35 -7.47
N MET A 186 20.61 -4.38 -7.51
CA MET A 186 21.62 -4.26 -8.56
C MET A 186 22.56 -5.49 -8.64
N GLU A 187 22.98 -6.07 -7.51
CA GLU A 187 23.80 -7.29 -7.53
C GLU A 187 23.03 -8.49 -8.07
N LEU A 188 21.73 -8.63 -7.73
CA LEU A 188 20.88 -9.69 -8.29
C LEU A 188 20.66 -9.50 -9.79
N MET A 189 20.39 -8.27 -10.24
CA MET A 189 20.33 -7.95 -11.67
C MET A 189 21.63 -8.31 -12.40
N TYR A 190 22.79 -8.06 -11.77
CA TYR A 190 24.08 -8.44 -12.34
C TYR A 190 24.23 -9.96 -12.47
N VAL A 191 23.85 -10.72 -11.43
CA VAL A 191 23.88 -12.19 -11.45
C VAL A 191 22.98 -12.73 -12.57
N GLU A 192 21.77 -12.18 -12.76
CA GLU A 192 20.89 -12.60 -13.85
C GLU A 192 21.45 -12.32 -15.23
N LYS A 193 22.01 -11.11 -15.46
CA LYS A 193 22.68 -10.79 -16.72
C LYS A 193 23.87 -11.74 -16.97
N LEU A 194 24.59 -12.11 -15.93
CA LEU A 194 25.73 -13.02 -16.01
C LEU A 194 25.29 -14.47 -16.33
N VAL A 195 24.21 -14.96 -15.69
CA VAL A 195 23.60 -16.26 -15.98
C VAL A 195 23.07 -16.31 -17.42
N ALA A 196 22.34 -15.28 -17.84
CA ALA A 196 21.81 -15.17 -19.20
C ALA A 196 22.94 -15.19 -20.25
N ARG A 197 24.03 -14.43 -20.02
CA ARG A 197 25.20 -14.42 -20.89
C ARG A 197 25.86 -15.80 -21.00
N ARG A 198 26.00 -16.52 -19.88
CA ARG A 198 26.59 -17.89 -19.87
C ARG A 198 25.71 -18.90 -20.59
N ARG A 199 24.40 -18.81 -20.40
CA ARG A 199 23.43 -19.63 -21.14
C ARG A 199 23.55 -19.42 -22.65
N ILE A 200 23.72 -18.17 -23.11
CA ILE A 200 23.92 -17.85 -24.53
C ILE A 200 25.27 -18.39 -25.04
N LEU A 201 26.32 -18.30 -24.22
CA LEU A 201 27.66 -18.81 -24.56
C LEU A 201 27.80 -20.34 -24.44
N GLY A 202 26.74 -21.06 -24.03
CA GLY A 202 26.76 -22.51 -23.86
C GLY A 202 27.63 -23.00 -22.70
N LEU A 203 27.94 -22.14 -21.72
CA LEU A 203 28.71 -22.49 -20.53
C LEU A 203 27.80 -23.05 -19.43
N ASP A 204 28.32 -23.99 -18.64
CA ASP A 204 27.59 -24.59 -17.52
C ASP A 204 27.09 -23.52 -16.53
N VAL A 205 25.78 -23.45 -16.38
CA VAL A 205 25.10 -22.66 -15.35
C VAL A 205 24.83 -23.61 -14.18
N PRO A 206 25.21 -23.25 -12.93
CA PRO A 206 24.81 -23.99 -11.75
C PRO A 206 23.29 -24.15 -11.74
N GLN A 207 22.83 -25.39 -11.76
CA GLN A 207 21.40 -25.69 -11.68
C GLN A 207 20.86 -25.31 -10.30
N PRO A 208 19.59 -24.85 -10.21
CA PRO A 208 18.95 -24.58 -8.92
C PRO A 208 18.97 -25.85 -8.05
N ASP A 209 19.19 -25.68 -6.75
CA ASP A 209 19.60 -26.72 -5.79
C ASP A 209 18.75 -28.02 -5.79
N GLY A 210 17.50 -27.97 -6.30
CA GLY A 210 16.63 -29.15 -6.46
C GLY A 210 16.98 -30.09 -7.62
N GLN A 211 17.63 -29.62 -8.68
CA GLN A 211 18.01 -30.47 -9.83
C GLN A 211 19.36 -31.15 -9.64
N GLN A 212 20.24 -30.58 -8.83
CA GLN A 212 21.54 -31.20 -8.50
C GLN A 212 21.37 -32.51 -7.73
N GLN A 213 20.38 -32.60 -6.83
CA GLN A 213 20.08 -33.86 -6.13
C GLN A 213 19.54 -34.93 -7.08
N GLN A 214 18.69 -34.57 -8.06
CA GLN A 214 18.20 -35.50 -9.07
C GLN A 214 19.30 -35.92 -10.05
N GLN A 215 20.18 -35.01 -10.50
CA GLN A 215 21.31 -35.36 -11.36
C GLN A 215 22.41 -36.12 -10.62
N GLN A 216 22.66 -35.86 -9.33
CA GLN A 216 23.57 -36.67 -8.52
C GLN A 216 22.99 -38.06 -8.24
N GLN A 217 21.68 -38.19 -8.01
CA GLN A 217 21.03 -39.50 -7.89
C GLN A 217 21.04 -40.26 -9.22
N GLN A 218 20.81 -39.59 -10.35
CA GLN A 218 20.86 -40.20 -11.69
C GLN A 218 22.29 -40.54 -12.12
N SER A 219 23.29 -39.71 -11.82
CA SER A 219 24.70 -40.01 -12.11
C SER A 219 25.29 -41.04 -11.15
N ALA A 220 24.85 -41.10 -9.88
CA ALA A 220 25.18 -42.19 -8.96
C ALA A 220 24.53 -43.51 -9.41
N ALA A 221 23.29 -43.50 -9.89
CA ALA A 221 22.62 -44.66 -10.48
C ALA A 221 23.30 -45.12 -11.78
N ALA A 222 23.74 -44.19 -12.65
CA ALA A 222 24.48 -44.50 -13.87
C ALA A 222 25.89 -45.01 -13.58
N ALA A 223 26.59 -44.47 -12.56
CA ALA A 223 27.89 -44.95 -12.11
C ALA A 223 27.80 -46.34 -11.45
N ALA A 224 26.72 -46.62 -10.70
CA ALA A 224 26.43 -47.96 -10.18
C ALA A 224 26.12 -48.97 -11.30
N GLY A 225 25.44 -48.55 -12.36
CA GLY A 225 25.23 -49.35 -13.57
C GLY A 225 26.53 -49.66 -14.33
N LYS A 226 27.43 -48.67 -14.45
CA LYS A 226 28.73 -48.83 -15.12
C LYS A 226 29.74 -49.65 -14.29
N LYS A 227 29.60 -49.66 -12.96
CA LYS A 227 30.37 -50.56 -12.07
C LYS A 227 29.91 -52.01 -12.16
N ARG A 228 28.62 -52.28 -12.42
CA ARG A 228 28.11 -53.63 -12.70
C ARG A 228 28.55 -54.15 -14.07
N GLN A 229 28.62 -53.30 -15.09
CA GLN A 229 29.10 -53.68 -16.44
C GLN A 229 30.63 -53.82 -16.57
N ARG A 230 31.42 -53.36 -15.59
CA ARG A 230 32.89 -53.51 -15.59
C ARG A 230 33.40 -54.78 -14.87
N GLN A 231 32.51 -55.61 -14.31
CA GLN A 231 32.87 -56.90 -13.71
C GLN A 231 32.68 -58.10 -14.65
N ASP A 232 31.97 -57.93 -15.77
CA ASP A 232 31.76 -58.97 -16.78
C ASP A 232 32.42 -58.55 -18.11
N GLY A 233 33.70 -58.87 -18.29
CA GLY A 233 34.40 -58.70 -19.57
C GLY A 233 35.82 -58.15 -19.45
N ALA A 234 36.75 -58.97 -18.97
CA ALA A 234 38.16 -58.81 -19.20
C ALA A 234 38.65 -60.07 -19.92
N ASP A 235 39.16 -59.94 -21.15
CA ASP A 235 40.14 -60.83 -21.78
C ASP A 235 40.70 -60.22 -23.10
N ALA A 236 42.03 -60.22 -23.22
CA ALA A 236 42.93 -60.17 -24.40
C ALA A 236 42.94 -58.91 -25.33
N GLU A 237 44.02 -58.10 -25.32
CA GLU A 237 45.21 -58.11 -26.25
C GLU A 237 44.89 -57.52 -27.65
N ASP A 238 45.70 -56.72 -28.37
CA ASP A 238 47.02 -56.09 -28.23
C ASP A 238 47.22 -55.08 -29.40
N ALA A 239 48.22 -54.19 -29.27
CA ALA A 239 49.08 -53.57 -30.32
C ALA A 239 48.65 -52.46 -31.34
N ALA A 240 49.56 -51.47 -31.42
CA ALA A 240 49.95 -50.53 -32.51
C ALA A 240 48.99 -49.37 -32.90
N GLY A 241 49.36 -48.09 -33.03
CA GLY A 241 50.65 -47.40 -33.09
C GLY A 241 50.94 -46.86 -34.49
N THR A 242 50.70 -45.58 -34.79
CA THR A 242 51.51 -44.65 -35.65
C THR A 242 50.83 -43.29 -35.89
N ASP A 243 51.58 -42.20 -35.64
CA ASP A 243 51.34 -40.84 -36.18
C ASP A 243 51.65 -40.79 -37.71
N PRO A 244 51.26 -39.73 -38.47
CA PRO A 244 52.15 -38.55 -38.57
C PRO A 244 51.49 -37.16 -38.83
N ALA A 245 52.12 -36.13 -38.26
CA ALA A 245 52.64 -34.87 -38.86
C ALA A 245 51.85 -33.93 -39.81
N ALA A 246 51.92 -32.62 -39.47
CA ALA A 246 52.11 -31.37 -40.28
C ALA A 246 51.00 -30.94 -41.29
N ALA A 247 50.63 -29.67 -41.52
CA ALA A 247 51.21 -28.32 -41.40
C ALA A 247 50.05 -27.29 -41.17
N ALA A 248 50.12 -26.10 -40.53
CA ALA A 248 51.02 -24.93 -40.52
C ALA A 248 50.95 -23.99 -41.74
N GLU A 249 50.12 -22.93 -41.65
CA GLU A 249 50.23 -21.53 -42.17
C GLU A 249 49.32 -20.67 -41.23
N ASP A 250 49.77 -19.76 -40.34
CA ASP A 250 50.40 -18.41 -40.50
C ASP A 250 49.59 -17.52 -41.48
N ASP A 251 49.07 -16.33 -41.15
CA ASP A 251 49.59 -15.14 -40.46
C ASP A 251 48.52 -14.53 -39.50
N GLY A 252 48.73 -13.73 -38.45
CA GLY A 252 49.85 -12.91 -37.98
C GLY A 252 49.29 -11.58 -37.45
N GLU A 253 49.21 -11.39 -36.12
CA GLU A 253 49.38 -10.10 -35.38
C GLU A 253 49.13 -10.25 -33.85
N GLY A 254 50.23 -10.39 -33.08
CA GLY A 254 50.49 -9.74 -31.77
C GLY A 254 49.80 -10.20 -30.48
N PRO A 255 50.49 -10.93 -29.56
CA PRO A 255 49.98 -11.32 -28.24
C PRO A 255 50.27 -10.35 -27.06
N GLU A 256 51.03 -9.26 -27.24
CA GLU A 256 51.57 -8.51 -26.08
C GLU A 256 50.65 -7.41 -25.52
N GLU A 257 49.78 -6.77 -26.32
CA GLU A 257 48.82 -5.77 -25.80
C GLU A 257 47.56 -6.35 -25.15
N ALA A 258 47.23 -7.63 -25.44
CA ALA A 258 46.12 -8.33 -24.80
C ALA A 258 46.49 -8.88 -23.41
N ALA A 259 47.77 -9.23 -23.22
CA ALA A 259 48.31 -9.66 -21.93
C ALA A 259 48.43 -8.48 -20.94
N GLU A 260 48.84 -7.29 -21.39
CA GLU A 260 48.91 -6.08 -20.54
C GLU A 260 47.52 -5.59 -20.08
N ARG A 261 46.49 -5.67 -20.93
CA ARG A 261 45.10 -5.32 -20.53
C ARG A 261 44.45 -6.38 -19.64
N ALA A 262 44.84 -7.65 -19.77
CA ALA A 262 44.42 -8.73 -18.87
C ALA A 262 45.13 -8.65 -17.50
N ALA A 263 46.39 -8.20 -17.46
CA ALA A 263 47.12 -7.95 -16.22
C ALA A 263 46.59 -6.70 -15.48
N ALA A 264 46.24 -5.62 -16.19
CA ALA A 264 45.62 -4.44 -15.58
C ALA A 264 44.18 -4.68 -15.08
N ALA A 265 43.43 -5.61 -15.71
CA ALA A 265 42.13 -6.06 -15.22
C ALA A 265 42.25 -7.00 -13.99
N ALA A 266 43.38 -7.68 -13.84
CA ALA A 266 43.70 -8.48 -12.66
C ALA A 266 44.21 -7.61 -11.48
N GLU A 267 44.98 -6.55 -11.74
CA GLU A 267 45.42 -5.59 -10.69
C GLU A 267 44.25 -4.73 -10.14
N ALA A 268 43.20 -4.49 -10.93
CA ALA A 268 41.95 -3.89 -10.44
C ALA A 268 41.12 -4.83 -9.56
N ALA A 269 41.38 -6.15 -9.63
CA ALA A 269 40.72 -7.15 -8.81
C ALA A 269 41.39 -7.36 -7.45
N ASP A 270 42.62 -6.85 -7.24
CA ASP A 270 43.39 -7.04 -6.00
C ASP A 270 43.23 -5.87 -4.98
N ASN A 271 42.73 -4.71 -5.40
CA ASN A 271 42.67 -3.49 -4.55
C ASN A 271 41.28 -3.16 -3.93
N LEU A 272 40.35 -4.12 -3.86
CA LEU A 272 39.05 -3.91 -3.20
C LEU A 272 38.75 -4.95 -2.10
N LEU A 273 39.81 -5.54 -1.55
CA LEU A 273 39.78 -6.26 -0.28
C LEU A 273 40.29 -5.28 0.82
N LEU A 274 39.45 -5.00 1.82
CA LEU A 274 39.83 -4.50 3.16
C LEU A 274 40.49 -3.10 3.29
N ALA A 275 39.70 -2.10 3.69
CA ALA A 275 40.21 -0.99 4.50
C ALA A 275 39.10 -0.37 5.38
N GLN A 276 38.94 -0.93 6.58
CA GLN A 276 38.57 -0.16 7.78
C GLN A 276 39.89 0.20 8.49
N PRO A 277 40.18 1.47 8.83
CA PRO A 277 41.23 1.74 9.81
C PRO A 277 40.61 1.71 11.22
N GLY A 278 41.05 0.76 12.03
CA GLY A 278 40.89 0.82 13.49
C GLY A 278 40.08 -0.30 14.12
N SER A 279 40.70 -1.47 14.31
CA SER A 279 40.72 -2.13 15.61
C SER A 279 41.76 -3.25 15.57
N SER A 280 42.68 -3.18 16.51
CA SER A 280 43.76 -4.11 16.79
C SER A 280 43.22 -5.42 17.38
N GLN A 281 43.40 -6.53 16.67
CA GLN A 281 44.03 -7.77 17.16
C GLN A 281 44.11 -8.81 16.02
N PRO A 282 45.29 -9.44 15.79
CA PRO A 282 45.44 -10.52 14.83
C PRO A 282 45.25 -11.86 15.54
N ASP A 283 44.24 -12.64 15.16
CA ASP A 283 44.31 -14.10 15.28
C ASP A 283 43.27 -14.77 14.36
N ALA A 284 43.75 -15.80 13.66
CA ALA A 284 43.05 -16.70 12.74
C ALA A 284 42.54 -16.10 11.40
N ALA A 285 43.47 -15.78 10.50
CA ALA A 285 43.17 -15.76 9.06
C ALA A 285 43.13 -17.21 8.53
N PRO A 286 42.06 -17.67 7.85
CA PRO A 286 42.14 -18.86 7.03
C PRO A 286 42.92 -18.50 5.75
N GLN A 287 44.18 -18.91 5.72
CA GLN A 287 44.99 -18.99 4.51
C GLN A 287 44.42 -20.12 3.64
N ASP A 288 43.58 -19.80 2.65
CA ASP A 288 43.22 -20.71 1.55
C ASP A 288 42.43 -19.94 0.47
N LEU A 289 43.12 -19.08 -0.31
CA LEU A 289 42.54 -18.38 -1.47
C LEU A 289 43.17 -18.81 -2.81
N SER A 290 43.80 -19.97 -2.85
CA SER A 290 44.35 -20.60 -4.07
C SER A 290 43.45 -21.69 -4.66
N GLN A 291 42.13 -21.62 -4.45
CA GLN A 291 41.17 -22.65 -4.88
C GLN A 291 40.39 -22.20 -6.13
N ASP A 292 40.59 -22.90 -7.23
CA ASP A 292 39.86 -22.94 -8.51
C ASP A 292 39.08 -21.68 -8.98
N PRO A 293 39.46 -21.03 -10.10
CA PRO A 293 38.73 -19.87 -10.65
C PRO A 293 37.26 -20.19 -10.98
N GLN A 294 36.96 -21.47 -11.24
CA GLN A 294 35.59 -21.94 -11.47
C GLN A 294 34.73 -21.97 -10.19
N ALA A 295 35.32 -22.20 -9.01
CA ALA A 295 34.61 -22.21 -7.73
C ALA A 295 34.20 -20.79 -7.30
N ALA A 296 35.11 -19.82 -7.42
CA ALA A 296 34.81 -18.41 -7.19
C ALA A 296 33.70 -17.90 -8.11
N VAL A 297 33.76 -18.31 -9.38
CA VAL A 297 32.73 -18.03 -10.37
C VAL A 297 31.38 -18.64 -9.99
N ARG A 298 31.33 -19.88 -9.49
CA ARG A 298 30.10 -20.51 -9.00
C ARG A 298 29.53 -19.76 -7.80
N ALA A 299 30.37 -19.35 -6.84
CA ALA A 299 29.94 -18.58 -5.68
C ALA A 299 29.31 -17.22 -6.04
N VAL A 300 29.85 -16.53 -7.05
CA VAL A 300 29.23 -15.30 -7.57
C VAL A 300 27.88 -15.59 -8.20
N LEU A 301 27.75 -16.68 -8.96
CA LEU A 301 26.50 -17.07 -9.61
C LEU A 301 25.42 -17.50 -8.62
N THR A 302 25.80 -18.07 -7.48
CA THR A 302 24.87 -18.42 -6.39
C THR A 302 24.53 -17.22 -5.49
N GLY A 303 25.00 -16.01 -5.82
CA GLY A 303 24.65 -14.79 -5.10
C GLY A 303 25.41 -14.59 -3.78
N ALA A 304 26.62 -15.12 -3.61
CA ALA A 304 27.41 -14.95 -2.39
C ALA A 304 27.67 -13.47 -2.05
N VAL A 305 27.82 -12.60 -3.06
CA VAL A 305 27.94 -11.15 -2.85
C VAL A 305 26.65 -10.59 -2.26
N ALA A 306 25.48 -10.95 -2.82
CA ALA A 306 24.18 -10.52 -2.31
C ALA A 306 23.95 -11.00 -0.85
N LYS A 307 24.39 -12.21 -0.51
CA LYS A 307 24.40 -12.72 0.88
C LYS A 307 25.21 -11.82 1.82
N LEU A 308 26.44 -11.48 1.42
CA LEU A 308 27.31 -10.60 2.21
C LEU A 308 26.70 -9.20 2.37
N VAL A 309 26.06 -8.68 1.31
CA VAL A 309 25.33 -7.40 1.37
C VAL A 309 24.22 -7.45 2.40
N PHE A 310 23.40 -8.50 2.38
CA PHE A 310 22.33 -8.71 3.36
C PHE A 310 22.87 -8.78 4.80
N GLN A 311 23.90 -9.59 5.05
CA GLN A 311 24.51 -9.70 6.39
C GLN A 311 25.10 -8.36 6.87
N ASN A 312 25.75 -7.61 5.98
CA ASN A 312 26.29 -6.29 6.31
C ASN A 312 25.18 -5.26 6.54
N ALA A 313 24.08 -5.35 5.81
CA ALA A 313 22.90 -4.53 6.02
C ALA A 313 22.29 -4.77 7.40
N LEU A 314 22.18 -6.04 7.83
CA LEU A 314 21.71 -6.39 9.18
C LEU A 314 22.64 -5.84 10.28
N LYS A 315 23.97 -5.98 10.11
CA LYS A 315 24.96 -5.42 11.03
C LYS A 315 24.90 -3.89 11.08
N ALA A 316 24.68 -3.23 9.94
CA ALA A 316 24.54 -1.79 9.86
C ALA A 316 23.26 -1.29 10.55
N ALA A 317 22.14 -1.98 10.35
CA ALA A 317 20.87 -1.70 11.02
C ALA A 317 20.98 -1.88 12.54
N ALA A 318 21.61 -2.96 13.01
CA ALA A 318 21.83 -3.21 14.43
C ALA A 318 22.74 -2.17 15.11
N SER A 319 23.73 -1.65 14.39
CA SER A 319 24.69 -0.67 14.89
C SER A 319 24.12 0.76 15.04
N SER A 320 22.94 1.07 14.48
CA SER A 320 22.38 2.44 14.54
C SER A 320 22.02 2.89 15.96
N LYS A 321 21.84 1.95 16.91
CA LYS A 321 21.60 2.24 18.33
C LYS A 321 22.80 2.83 19.08
N GLY A 322 24.03 2.74 18.55
CA GLY A 322 25.25 3.19 19.24
C GLY A 322 25.83 4.53 18.77
N GLY A 323 25.38 5.05 17.62
CA GLY A 323 25.99 6.19 16.95
C GLY A 323 25.06 7.40 16.88
N SER A 324 24.83 8.08 18.01
CA SER A 324 24.26 9.42 17.98
C SER A 324 25.28 10.37 17.33
N SER A 325 25.10 10.68 16.04
CA SER A 325 25.81 11.78 15.40
C SER A 325 25.23 13.09 15.95
N ASN A 326 26.04 13.78 16.76
CA ASN A 326 25.67 14.95 17.56
C ASN A 326 25.41 16.25 16.77
N TYR A 327 25.15 16.18 15.47
CA TYR A 327 24.87 17.36 14.65
C TYR A 327 23.65 17.12 13.76
N LEU A 328 22.50 17.57 14.30
CA LEU A 328 21.16 17.79 13.72
C LEU A 328 20.13 17.11 14.62
N LYS A 329 19.49 17.90 15.49
CA LYS A 329 18.33 17.47 16.26
C LYS A 329 17.26 16.95 15.29
N PRO A 330 16.88 15.66 15.34
CA PRO A 330 15.69 15.21 14.65
C PRO A 330 14.48 15.90 15.27
N SER A 331 13.55 16.37 14.44
CA SER A 331 12.21 16.77 14.90
C SER A 331 11.60 15.65 15.74
N ALA A 332 10.97 15.98 16.86
CA ALA A 332 10.40 15.02 17.81
C ALA A 332 9.42 14.02 17.15
N ALA A 333 8.80 14.39 16.03
CA ALA A 333 7.95 13.52 15.23
C ALA A 333 8.73 12.43 14.45
N ALA A 334 9.95 12.72 13.99
CA ALA A 334 10.81 11.76 13.29
C ALA A 334 11.53 10.82 14.26
N ALA A 335 11.83 11.29 15.47
CA ALA A 335 12.41 10.46 16.53
C ALA A 335 11.40 9.41 17.06
N ALA A 336 10.11 9.76 17.13
CA ALA A 336 9.04 8.82 17.51
C ALA A 336 8.78 7.76 16.42
N ALA A 337 8.89 8.12 15.14
CA ALA A 337 8.77 7.17 14.02
C ALA A 337 10.00 6.25 13.88
N ALA A 338 11.21 6.75 14.17
CA ALA A 338 12.46 5.98 14.09
C ALA A 338 12.74 5.09 15.32
N ALA A 339 12.09 5.36 16.47
CA ALA A 339 12.27 4.55 17.68
C ALA A 339 11.73 3.10 17.54
N GLY A 340 10.94 2.81 16.50
CA GLY A 340 10.44 1.46 16.19
C GLY A 340 11.14 0.74 15.02
N SER A 341 12.04 1.38 14.26
CA SER A 341 12.50 0.85 12.97
C SER A 341 13.92 0.25 12.93
N GLY A 342 14.65 0.23 14.06
CA GLY A 342 16.04 -0.25 14.11
C GLY A 342 16.24 -1.75 13.84
N LYS A 343 15.15 -2.52 13.83
CA LYS A 343 15.02 -3.86 13.28
C LYS A 343 13.70 -3.86 12.49
N GLY A 344 13.61 -3.14 11.37
CA GLY A 344 12.35 -3.08 10.65
C GLY A 344 12.02 -4.44 10.03
N LEU A 345 10.93 -5.09 10.44
CA LEU A 345 10.36 -6.20 9.68
C LEU A 345 10.14 -5.80 8.22
N GLY A 346 9.66 -4.57 8.00
CA GLY A 346 9.51 -3.97 6.67
C GLY A 346 10.80 -3.91 5.85
N PHE A 347 11.96 -3.69 6.49
CA PHE A 347 13.26 -3.71 5.79
C PHE A 347 13.59 -5.12 5.26
N ARG A 348 13.32 -6.16 6.06
CA ARG A 348 13.50 -7.57 5.66
C ARG A 348 12.46 -8.04 4.65
N ALA A 349 11.22 -7.58 4.80
CA ALA A 349 10.17 -7.77 3.80
C ALA A 349 10.58 -7.16 2.45
N GLY A 350 11.24 -6.00 2.44
CA GLY A 350 11.82 -5.41 1.24
C GLY A 350 12.81 -6.34 0.52
N PHE A 351 13.69 -7.02 1.25
CA PHE A 351 14.59 -8.02 0.64
C PHE A 351 13.83 -9.22 0.04
N LEU A 352 12.77 -9.68 0.72
CA LEU A 352 11.92 -10.75 0.19
C LEU A 352 11.18 -10.32 -1.08
N GLU A 353 10.69 -9.08 -1.13
CA GLU A 353 10.04 -8.53 -2.32
C GLU A 353 11.02 -8.46 -3.50
N VAL A 354 12.23 -7.97 -3.27
CA VAL A 354 13.29 -7.91 -4.28
C VAL A 354 13.64 -9.33 -4.76
N LEU A 355 13.84 -10.28 -3.86
CA LEU A 355 14.11 -11.68 -4.20
C LEU A 355 12.97 -12.31 -5.03
N GLY A 356 11.72 -11.95 -4.75
CA GLY A 356 10.55 -12.45 -5.48
C GLY A 356 10.53 -12.06 -6.98
N ARG A 357 11.26 -11.01 -7.37
CA ARG A 357 11.36 -10.58 -8.78
C ARG A 357 12.30 -11.44 -9.61
N TYR A 358 13.20 -12.18 -8.96
CA TYR A 358 14.32 -12.87 -9.61
C TYR A 358 14.19 -14.39 -9.55
N LYS A 359 14.67 -15.07 -10.60
CA LYS A 359 14.58 -16.55 -10.74
C LYS A 359 15.95 -17.23 -10.84
N SER A 360 17.01 -16.54 -10.43
CA SER A 360 18.38 -17.05 -10.54
C SER A 360 18.67 -18.22 -9.57
N PRO A 361 19.61 -19.13 -9.93
CA PRO A 361 20.06 -20.19 -9.04
C PRO A 361 20.70 -19.59 -7.78
N GLY A 362 20.29 -20.04 -6.59
CA GLY A 362 20.74 -19.50 -5.29
C GLY A 362 19.77 -18.53 -4.61
N VAL A 363 18.77 -17.98 -5.32
CA VAL A 363 17.73 -17.11 -4.73
C VAL A 363 16.91 -17.84 -3.66
N ALA A 364 16.65 -19.14 -3.84
CA ALA A 364 15.93 -19.96 -2.86
C ALA A 364 16.67 -20.06 -1.53
N GLY A 365 17.99 -20.31 -1.56
CA GLY A 365 18.84 -20.34 -0.37
C GLY A 365 18.90 -18.97 0.32
N LEU A 366 19.09 -17.89 -0.45
CA LEU A 366 19.05 -16.52 0.08
C LEU A 366 17.70 -16.19 0.74
N ARG A 367 16.58 -16.59 0.12
CA ARG A 367 15.24 -16.41 0.68
C ARG A 367 15.08 -17.13 2.01
N GLN A 368 15.52 -18.39 2.11
CA GLN A 368 15.49 -19.14 3.36
C GLN A 368 16.31 -18.47 4.46
N GLU A 369 17.50 -17.96 4.14
CA GLU A 369 18.33 -17.23 5.11
C GLU A 369 17.68 -15.93 5.62
N VAL A 370 16.99 -15.19 4.75
CA VAL A 370 16.22 -13.99 5.16
C VAL A 370 15.08 -14.39 6.10
N LEU A 371 14.35 -15.47 5.77
CA LEU A 371 13.26 -15.98 6.59
C LEU A 371 13.75 -16.50 7.95
N ASP A 372 14.87 -17.21 7.99
CA ASP A 372 15.49 -17.68 9.22
C ASP A 372 15.97 -16.51 10.09
N SER A 373 16.49 -15.46 9.48
CA SER A 373 16.80 -14.23 10.20
C SER A 373 15.54 -13.59 10.80
N ILE A 374 14.42 -13.52 10.05
CA ILE A 374 13.13 -13.01 10.57
C ILE A 374 12.66 -13.86 11.76
N ARG A 375 12.69 -15.19 11.64
CA ARG A 375 12.33 -16.12 12.73
C ARG A 375 13.13 -15.88 14.00
N GLN A 376 14.44 -15.62 13.87
CA GLN A 376 15.33 -15.43 15.01
C GLN A 376 15.15 -14.07 15.69
N ASP A 377 14.92 -13.00 14.93
CA ASP A 377 14.86 -11.64 15.47
C ASP A 377 13.47 -11.17 15.90
N PHE A 378 12.40 -11.72 15.30
CA PHE A 378 11.00 -11.33 15.55
C PHE A 378 10.12 -12.53 15.93
N PRO A 379 10.41 -13.20 17.05
CA PRO A 379 9.66 -14.39 17.45
C PRO A 379 8.24 -14.12 17.93
N GLU A 380 7.87 -12.87 18.24
CA GLU A 380 6.58 -12.47 18.85
C GLU A 380 5.74 -11.52 17.98
N GLU A 381 6.27 -11.08 16.82
CA GLU A 381 5.61 -10.08 15.97
C GLU A 381 4.57 -10.75 15.04
N PRO A 382 3.31 -10.27 15.00
CA PRO A 382 2.25 -10.91 14.23
C PRO A 382 2.45 -10.79 12.72
N GLU A 383 3.02 -9.68 12.25
CA GLU A 383 3.33 -9.45 10.84
C GLU A 383 4.45 -10.39 10.34
N ALA A 384 5.42 -10.73 11.21
CA ALA A 384 6.47 -11.67 10.87
C ALA A 384 5.91 -13.09 10.63
N ALA A 385 4.91 -13.47 11.40
CA ALA A 385 4.20 -14.74 11.24
C ALA A 385 3.48 -14.85 9.89
N ASP A 386 2.80 -13.78 9.46
CA ASP A 386 2.13 -13.72 8.17
C ASP A 386 3.12 -13.83 7.01
N LEU A 387 4.26 -13.12 7.10
CA LEU A 387 5.32 -13.22 6.10
C LEU A 387 5.91 -14.63 6.01
N LEU A 388 6.15 -15.29 7.15
CA LEU A 388 6.66 -16.67 7.19
C LEU A 388 5.62 -17.66 6.64
N ALA A 389 4.35 -17.50 6.99
CA ALA A 389 3.27 -18.34 6.52
C ALA A 389 3.05 -18.22 5.00
N ARG A 390 3.02 -16.99 4.48
CA ARG A 390 2.95 -16.73 3.03
C ARG A 390 4.19 -17.20 2.28
N ALA A 391 5.36 -17.20 2.94
CA ALA A 391 6.59 -17.69 2.34
C ALA A 391 6.65 -19.23 2.29
N ALA A 392 6.09 -19.92 3.30
CA ALA A 392 5.97 -21.37 3.31
C ALA A 392 4.94 -21.86 2.28
N CYS A 393 3.78 -21.18 2.20
CA CYS A 393 2.76 -21.49 1.21
C CYS A 393 2.09 -20.20 0.75
N ASP A 394 2.24 -19.87 -0.54
CA ASP A 394 1.47 -18.81 -1.16
C ASP A 394 -0.01 -19.21 -1.14
N PRO A 395 -0.91 -18.41 -0.52
CA PRO A 395 -2.33 -18.73 -0.50
C PRO A 395 -2.96 -18.73 -1.90
N ALA A 396 -2.29 -18.15 -2.90
CA ALA A 396 -2.73 -18.12 -4.29
C ALA A 396 -2.36 -19.37 -5.09
N ASP A 397 -1.47 -20.24 -4.59
CA ASP A 397 -1.05 -21.45 -5.33
C ASP A 397 -2.02 -22.62 -5.04
N PRO A 398 -2.83 -23.06 -6.03
CA PRO A 398 -3.66 -24.23 -5.85
C PRO A 398 -2.78 -25.49 -5.66
N ALA A 399 -1.61 -25.63 -6.29
CA ALA A 399 -0.83 -26.87 -6.26
C ALA A 399 0.00 -27.09 -4.99
N ALA A 400 -0.08 -26.19 -4.00
CA ALA A 400 0.70 -26.28 -2.77
C ALA A 400 0.47 -27.61 -2.02
N SER A 401 1.56 -28.21 -1.52
CA SER A 401 1.48 -29.48 -0.80
C SER A 401 0.75 -29.30 0.54
N GLN A 402 -0.02 -30.30 0.98
CA GLN A 402 -0.74 -30.25 2.26
C GLN A 402 0.20 -30.04 3.47
N GLU A 403 1.47 -30.45 3.34
CA GLU A 403 2.50 -30.27 4.36
C GLU A 403 2.91 -28.80 4.50
N ASP A 404 3.06 -28.07 3.39
CA ASP A 404 3.41 -26.64 3.39
C ASP A 404 2.31 -25.78 4.03
N VAL A 405 1.04 -26.17 3.83
CA VAL A 405 -0.13 -25.54 4.48
C VAL A 405 -0.08 -25.73 5.98
N GLN A 406 0.22 -26.96 6.41
CA GLN A 406 0.29 -27.28 7.82
C GLN A 406 1.44 -26.53 8.50
N GLN A 407 2.58 -26.36 7.82
CA GLN A 407 3.68 -25.53 8.31
C GLN A 407 3.26 -24.06 8.45
N ALA A 408 2.57 -23.49 7.46
CA ALA A 408 2.06 -22.12 7.53
C ALA A 408 1.06 -21.93 8.69
N VAL A 409 0.16 -22.90 8.90
CA VAL A 409 -0.78 -22.90 10.03
C VAL A 409 -0.07 -23.03 11.37
N GLN A 410 0.95 -23.91 11.46
CA GLN A 410 1.73 -24.11 12.67
C GLN A 410 2.48 -22.85 13.10
N GLU A 411 2.94 -22.01 12.18
CA GLU A 411 3.59 -20.73 12.52
C GLU A 411 2.62 -19.75 13.19
N PHE A 412 1.36 -19.69 12.74
CA PHE A 412 0.33 -18.90 13.42
C PHE A 412 -0.08 -19.52 14.77
N GLU A 413 -0.24 -20.84 14.83
CA GLU A 413 -0.62 -21.55 16.07
C GLU A 413 0.47 -21.51 17.15
N ARG A 414 1.75 -21.46 16.75
CA ARG A 414 2.90 -21.29 17.65
C ARG A 414 2.78 -20.00 18.45
N LEU A 415 2.38 -18.90 17.80
CA LEU A 415 2.21 -17.60 18.44
C LEU A 415 0.93 -17.49 19.27
N LEU A 416 -0.14 -18.16 18.85
CA LEU A 416 -1.41 -18.19 19.59
C LEU A 416 -1.38 -19.13 20.83
N GLY A 417 -0.22 -19.68 21.18
CA GLY A 417 -0.05 -20.50 22.38
C GLY A 417 -0.66 -21.89 22.26
N GLY A 418 -0.51 -22.56 21.11
CA GLY A 418 -0.66 -24.00 20.90
C GLY A 418 -1.77 -24.72 21.69
N SER A 419 -2.96 -24.86 21.09
CA SER A 419 -3.92 -25.88 21.50
C SER A 419 -4.42 -26.69 20.30
N SER A 420 -3.61 -27.68 19.92
CA SER A 420 -3.99 -28.77 19.02
C SER A 420 -3.60 -30.13 19.63
N THR A 421 -4.17 -30.44 20.79
CA THR A 421 -4.49 -31.84 21.14
C THR A 421 -5.97 -31.92 21.45
N THR A 422 -6.72 -32.48 20.51
CA THR A 422 -8.09 -32.96 20.73
C THR A 422 -8.10 -33.96 21.88
N PRO A 423 -8.93 -33.81 22.93
CA PRO A 423 -9.35 -34.93 23.72
C PRO A 423 -10.56 -35.57 23.02
N SER A 424 -10.32 -36.63 22.26
CA SER A 424 -11.33 -37.65 22.04
C SER A 424 -11.58 -38.34 23.39
N SER A 425 -12.75 -38.16 23.98
CA SER A 425 -13.27 -39.05 25.02
C SER A 425 -14.70 -38.69 25.36
N THR A 426 -15.62 -39.42 24.74
CA THR A 426 -16.90 -39.81 25.30
C THR A 426 -16.73 -40.35 26.73
N ALA A 427 -16.81 -39.50 27.75
CA ALA A 427 -16.88 -39.93 29.16
C ALA A 427 -17.42 -38.84 30.11
N ALA A 428 -18.46 -38.10 29.71
CA ALA A 428 -19.09 -37.11 30.58
C ALA A 428 -20.62 -37.11 30.42
N ALA A 429 -21.25 -38.25 30.66
CA ALA A 429 -22.71 -38.35 30.77
C ALA A 429 -23.14 -39.58 31.58
N ALA A 430 -22.76 -39.65 32.86
CA ALA A 430 -23.47 -40.46 33.87
C ALA A 430 -22.89 -40.21 35.26
N ALA A 431 -23.46 -39.30 36.04
CA ALA A 431 -23.56 -39.41 37.51
C ALA A 431 -24.19 -38.14 38.12
N ALA A 432 -25.52 -38.10 38.16
CA ALA A 432 -26.24 -37.30 39.14
C ALA A 432 -27.42 -38.14 39.64
N GLY A 433 -27.33 -38.65 40.88
CA GLY A 433 -28.48 -39.24 41.57
C GLY A 433 -28.14 -40.28 42.63
N GLY A 434 -28.17 -39.87 43.90
CA GLY A 434 -28.64 -40.73 44.99
C GLY A 434 -27.55 -41.32 45.90
N GLY A 435 -27.44 -40.81 47.12
CA GLY A 435 -26.43 -41.22 48.10
C GLY A 435 -26.81 -42.41 48.99
N ARG A 436 -25.85 -42.89 49.77
CA ARG A 436 -25.91 -43.01 51.25
C ARG A 436 -24.61 -43.64 51.80
N GLN A 437 -24.08 -42.95 52.81
CA GLN A 437 -23.34 -43.44 53.99
C GLN A 437 -22.17 -44.44 53.82
N SER A 438 -20.96 -44.02 54.20
CA SER A 438 -20.35 -44.31 55.53
C SER A 438 -18.81 -44.38 55.50
N LYS A 439 -18.21 -43.48 56.30
CA LYS A 439 -17.00 -43.62 57.15
C LYS A 439 -15.64 -44.12 56.60
N ARG A 440 -14.65 -43.26 56.92
CA ARG A 440 -13.28 -43.49 57.46
C ARG A 440 -12.08 -43.55 56.51
N ARG A 441 -11.34 -42.42 56.55
CA ARG A 441 -9.93 -42.21 56.96
C ARG A 441 -8.76 -42.86 56.17
N LYS A 442 -7.78 -41.98 55.92
CA LYS A 442 -6.38 -42.12 55.42
C LYS A 442 -6.34 -42.15 53.88
N SER A 443 -5.68 -41.22 53.19
CA SER A 443 -4.27 -40.83 53.34
C SER A 443 -3.98 -39.41 52.83
N SER A 444 -3.29 -38.62 53.65
CA SER A 444 -2.72 -37.29 53.34
C SER A 444 -1.57 -37.29 52.32
N ALA A 445 -1.33 -38.40 51.61
CA ALA A 445 -0.34 -38.51 50.55
C ALA A 445 -0.91 -38.16 49.16
N ALA A 446 -2.23 -38.31 48.94
CA ALA A 446 -2.87 -38.01 47.67
C ALA A 446 -3.06 -36.50 47.42
N VAL A 447 -3.16 -35.71 48.50
CA VAL A 447 -3.35 -34.25 48.41
C VAL A 447 -2.04 -33.53 48.06
N ALA A 448 -0.88 -34.08 48.43
CA ALA A 448 0.42 -33.51 48.07
C ALA A 448 0.81 -33.78 46.61
N ALA A 449 0.46 -34.96 46.07
CA ALA A 449 0.66 -35.26 44.65
C ALA A 449 -0.24 -34.41 43.75
N ALA A 450 -1.53 -34.26 44.11
CA ALA A 450 -2.46 -33.41 43.37
C ALA A 450 -2.11 -31.91 43.44
N ALA A 451 -1.49 -31.45 44.53
CA ALA A 451 -1.02 -30.06 44.66
C ALA A 451 0.28 -29.81 43.85
N ALA A 452 1.15 -30.80 43.70
CA ALA A 452 2.33 -30.71 42.84
C ALA A 452 1.96 -30.77 41.35
N ASP A 453 0.97 -31.59 40.97
CA ASP A 453 0.42 -31.61 39.62
C ASP A 453 -0.36 -30.33 39.29
N ALA A 454 -1.08 -29.73 40.25
CA ALA A 454 -1.74 -28.44 40.09
C ALA A 454 -0.74 -27.27 39.98
N ALA A 455 0.38 -27.31 40.72
CA ALA A 455 1.44 -26.31 40.61
C ALA A 455 2.24 -26.46 39.31
N GLY A 456 2.48 -27.70 38.84
CA GLY A 456 3.08 -27.98 37.54
C GLY A 456 2.19 -27.54 36.36
N GLN A 457 0.87 -27.72 36.48
CA GLN A 457 -0.12 -27.22 35.50
C GLN A 457 -0.25 -25.69 35.51
N GLN A 458 -0.10 -25.04 36.67
CA GLN A 458 -0.09 -23.58 36.76
C GLN A 458 1.18 -22.96 36.15
N GLN A 459 2.33 -23.64 36.19
CA GLN A 459 3.55 -23.17 35.51
C GLN A 459 3.52 -23.36 33.99
N GLN A 460 2.77 -24.35 33.46
CA GLN A 460 2.56 -24.51 32.01
C GLN A 460 1.54 -23.52 31.42
N GLN A 461 0.76 -22.82 32.25
CA GLN A 461 -0.23 -21.82 31.82
C GLN A 461 0.27 -20.37 31.87
N GLN A 462 1.55 -20.13 32.18
CA GLN A 462 2.18 -18.86 31.85
C GLN A 462 2.61 -18.86 30.38
N ALA A 463 1.63 -19.02 29.48
CA ALA A 463 1.80 -18.58 28.10
C ALA A 463 2.11 -17.08 28.16
N VAL A 464 3.21 -16.67 27.54
CA VAL A 464 3.56 -15.26 27.37
C VAL A 464 2.33 -14.58 26.76
N GLN A 465 1.62 -13.78 27.55
CA GLN A 465 0.42 -13.11 27.08
C GLN A 465 0.88 -12.06 26.07
N LEU A 466 0.75 -12.38 24.78
CA LEU A 466 0.88 -11.39 23.73
C LEU A 466 0.00 -10.18 24.10
N PRO A 467 0.48 -8.94 23.90
CA PRO A 467 -0.34 -7.76 24.09
C PRO A 467 -1.66 -7.94 23.32
N GLN A 468 -2.81 -7.63 23.93
CA GLN A 468 -4.12 -7.86 23.32
C GLN A 468 -4.21 -7.28 21.90
N ALA A 469 -3.57 -6.14 21.64
CA ALA A 469 -3.50 -5.53 20.31
C ALA A 469 -2.75 -6.39 19.26
N ALA A 470 -1.63 -7.03 19.65
CA ALA A 470 -0.87 -7.93 18.79
C ALA A 470 -1.64 -9.23 18.50
N ALA A 471 -2.38 -9.73 19.49
CA ALA A 471 -3.26 -10.89 19.31
C ALA A 471 -4.41 -10.60 18.33
N VAL A 472 -5.06 -9.43 18.42
CA VAL A 472 -6.09 -8.98 17.47
C VAL A 472 -5.54 -8.94 16.04
N GLN A 473 -4.36 -8.35 15.86
CA GLN A 473 -3.69 -8.27 14.56
C GLN A 473 -3.32 -9.67 14.03
N LEU A 474 -2.82 -10.57 14.87
CA LEU A 474 -2.49 -11.94 14.50
C LEU A 474 -3.73 -12.71 14.01
N TYR A 475 -4.85 -12.62 14.74
CA TYR A 475 -6.10 -13.26 14.34
C TYR A 475 -6.63 -12.70 13.02
N ARG A 476 -6.53 -11.37 12.79
CA ARG A 476 -6.89 -10.75 11.51
C ARG A 476 -6.07 -11.29 10.34
N LEU A 477 -4.75 -11.31 10.49
CA LEU A 477 -3.84 -11.78 9.45
C LEU A 477 -4.04 -13.27 9.16
N TYR A 478 -4.19 -14.09 10.20
CA TYR A 478 -4.46 -15.52 10.03
C TYR A 478 -5.82 -15.79 9.37
N CYS A 479 -6.87 -15.06 9.75
CA CYS A 479 -8.18 -15.16 9.09
C CYS A 479 -8.11 -14.69 7.63
N ALA A 480 -7.35 -13.64 7.32
CA ALA A 480 -7.15 -13.17 5.95
C ALA A 480 -6.42 -14.20 5.09
N TYR A 481 -5.36 -14.84 5.63
CA TYR A 481 -4.64 -15.92 4.95
C TYR A 481 -5.56 -17.09 4.59
N LEU A 482 -6.32 -17.60 5.56
CA LEU A 482 -7.26 -18.70 5.34
C LEU A 482 -8.41 -18.32 4.41
N ALA A 483 -8.90 -17.08 4.46
CA ALA A 483 -9.94 -16.59 3.56
C ALA A 483 -9.45 -16.52 2.11
N GLN A 484 -8.24 -16.00 1.86
CA GLN A 484 -7.62 -15.97 0.52
C GLN A 484 -7.49 -17.39 -0.04
N ARG A 485 -6.99 -18.32 0.77
CA ARG A 485 -6.88 -19.73 0.37
C ARG A 485 -8.23 -20.37 0.05
N LEU A 486 -9.26 -20.09 0.85
CA LEU A 486 -10.61 -20.60 0.62
C LEU A 486 -11.20 -20.07 -0.70
N GLU A 487 -10.96 -18.81 -1.06
CA GLU A 487 -11.44 -18.25 -2.32
C GLU A 487 -10.82 -18.95 -3.55
N VAL A 488 -9.53 -19.28 -3.48
CA VAL A 488 -8.84 -20.05 -4.53
C VAL A 488 -9.40 -21.48 -4.62
N LEU A 489 -9.56 -22.15 -3.48
CA LEU A 489 -10.09 -23.53 -3.44
C LEU A 489 -11.56 -23.62 -3.88
N LEU A 490 -12.36 -22.57 -3.68
CA LEU A 490 -13.73 -22.50 -4.20
C LEU A 490 -13.79 -22.34 -5.73
N GLY A 491 -12.70 -21.91 -6.37
CA GLY A 491 -12.59 -21.85 -7.84
C GLY A 491 -12.38 -23.22 -8.49
N ASP A 492 -11.86 -24.20 -7.75
CA ASP A 492 -11.56 -25.55 -8.24
C ASP A 492 -12.60 -26.58 -7.75
N GLU A 493 -13.52 -26.99 -8.63
CA GLU A 493 -14.57 -27.98 -8.30
C GLU A 493 -14.03 -29.34 -7.80
N ALA A 494 -12.78 -29.68 -8.13
CA ALA A 494 -12.13 -30.91 -7.69
C ALA A 494 -11.72 -30.92 -6.20
N ARG A 495 -11.71 -29.76 -5.53
CA ARG A 495 -11.13 -29.59 -4.18
C ARG A 495 -12.11 -29.12 -3.12
N VAL A 496 -13.38 -29.41 -3.33
CA VAL A 496 -14.48 -29.06 -2.42
C VAL A 496 -14.25 -29.57 -0.99
N LEU A 497 -13.61 -30.74 -0.82
CA LEU A 497 -13.36 -31.31 0.50
C LEU A 497 -12.26 -30.54 1.27
N GLU A 498 -11.23 -30.06 0.58
CA GLU A 498 -10.20 -29.19 1.15
C GLU A 498 -10.75 -27.80 1.46
N ALA A 499 -11.60 -27.26 0.58
CA ALA A 499 -12.31 -26.00 0.80
C ALA A 499 -13.21 -26.09 2.05
N ALA A 500 -13.93 -27.19 2.24
CA ALA A 500 -14.76 -27.43 3.42
C ALA A 500 -13.92 -27.53 4.71
N GLY A 501 -12.76 -28.19 4.65
CA GLY A 501 -11.80 -28.25 5.76
C GLY A 501 -11.28 -26.86 6.16
N CYS A 502 -10.86 -26.06 5.18
CA CYS A 502 -10.42 -24.68 5.40
C CYS A 502 -11.53 -23.80 5.98
N ALA A 503 -12.78 -23.93 5.49
CA ALA A 503 -13.93 -23.20 6.02
C ALA A 503 -14.18 -23.51 7.51
N GLN A 504 -14.09 -24.79 7.89
CA GLN A 504 -14.26 -25.20 9.27
C GLN A 504 -13.14 -24.69 10.18
N GLN A 505 -11.89 -24.73 9.71
CA GLN A 505 -10.74 -24.17 10.43
C GLN A 505 -10.93 -22.66 10.65
N LEU A 506 -11.36 -21.94 9.61
CA LEU A 506 -11.62 -20.51 9.68
C LEU A 506 -12.74 -20.15 10.67
N PHE A 507 -13.88 -20.86 10.66
CA PHE A 507 -14.94 -20.62 11.63
C PHE A 507 -14.53 -20.94 13.07
N LYS A 508 -13.73 -22.00 13.28
CA LYS A 508 -13.17 -22.31 14.60
C LYS A 508 -12.23 -21.21 15.08
N LEU A 509 -11.41 -20.67 14.18
CA LEU A 509 -10.49 -19.58 14.48
C LEU A 509 -11.23 -18.29 14.88
N MET A 510 -12.27 -17.92 14.13
CA MET A 510 -13.11 -16.75 14.43
C MET A 510 -13.83 -16.89 15.78
N LEU A 511 -14.27 -18.10 16.12
CA LEU A 511 -14.85 -18.36 17.44
C LEU A 511 -13.82 -18.23 18.56
N ARG A 512 -12.61 -18.77 18.37
CA ARG A 512 -11.49 -18.61 19.32
C ARG A 512 -11.12 -17.14 19.53
N ALA A 513 -11.11 -16.34 18.45
CA ALA A 513 -10.85 -14.90 18.54
C ALA A 513 -11.91 -14.17 19.38
N HIS A 514 -13.19 -14.58 19.27
CA HIS A 514 -14.26 -14.06 20.11
C HIS A 514 -14.10 -14.45 21.58
N GLU A 515 -13.76 -15.71 21.87
CA GLU A 515 -13.50 -16.20 23.24
C GLU A 515 -12.31 -15.51 23.89
N ALA A 516 -11.30 -15.15 23.09
CA ALA A 516 -10.13 -14.37 23.53
C ALA A 516 -10.42 -12.85 23.68
N ALA A 517 -11.65 -12.40 23.40
CA ALA A 517 -12.04 -10.98 23.35
C ALA A 517 -11.20 -10.12 22.39
N ALA A 518 -10.57 -10.75 21.39
CA ALA A 518 -9.69 -10.12 20.40
C ALA A 518 -10.39 -9.92 19.03
N ALA A 519 -11.72 -10.05 18.98
CA ALA A 519 -12.51 -9.96 17.75
C ALA A 519 -13.03 -8.53 17.51
N ASP A 520 -12.56 -7.91 16.43
CA ASP A 520 -13.03 -6.61 15.97
C ASP A 520 -14.30 -6.72 15.09
N VAL A 521 -15.02 -5.61 14.92
CA VAL A 521 -16.26 -5.52 14.12
C VAL A 521 -16.04 -6.00 12.68
N GLU A 522 -14.87 -5.71 12.09
CA GLU A 522 -14.48 -6.14 10.75
C GLU A 522 -14.35 -7.67 10.63
N LEU A 523 -13.86 -8.34 11.68
CA LEU A 523 -13.76 -9.80 11.70
C LEU A 523 -15.15 -10.44 11.67
N TYR A 524 -16.12 -9.86 12.38
CA TYR A 524 -17.52 -10.29 12.31
C TYR A 524 -18.15 -10.01 10.94
N GLN A 525 -17.83 -8.90 10.28
CA GLN A 525 -18.26 -8.64 8.91
C GLN A 525 -17.75 -9.72 7.95
N GLN A 526 -16.47 -10.07 8.05
CA GLN A 526 -15.86 -11.13 7.25
C GLN A 526 -16.49 -12.50 7.55
N TRP A 527 -16.75 -12.82 8.83
CA TRP A 527 -17.43 -14.05 9.24
C TRP A 527 -18.81 -14.16 8.57
N VAL A 528 -19.62 -13.10 8.65
CA VAL A 528 -20.97 -13.07 8.08
C VAL A 528 -20.92 -13.18 6.56
N ALA A 529 -20.03 -12.43 5.90
CA ALA A 529 -19.86 -12.50 4.45
C ALA A 529 -19.49 -13.91 3.97
N LEU A 530 -18.57 -14.58 4.67
CA LEU A 530 -18.17 -15.96 4.34
C LEU A 530 -19.30 -16.96 4.59
N ALA A 531 -20.04 -16.83 5.69
CA ALA A 531 -21.19 -17.68 5.97
C ALA A 531 -22.31 -17.50 4.93
N CYS A 532 -22.52 -16.28 4.44
CA CYS A 532 -23.44 -16.01 3.33
C CYS A 532 -22.96 -16.63 2.01
N LYS A 533 -21.67 -16.49 1.67
CA LYS A 533 -21.06 -17.12 0.48
C LYS A 533 -21.25 -18.65 0.49
N LEU A 534 -21.11 -19.28 1.66
CA LEU A 534 -21.30 -20.72 1.85
C LEU A 534 -22.76 -21.15 2.10
N GLN A 535 -23.73 -20.24 1.98
CA GLN A 535 -25.17 -20.48 2.23
C GLN A 535 -25.50 -21.02 3.64
N GLN A 536 -24.65 -20.78 4.64
CA GLN A 536 -24.84 -21.20 6.02
C GLN A 536 -25.55 -20.13 6.87
N SER A 537 -26.85 -19.92 6.62
CA SER A 537 -27.66 -18.88 7.29
C SER A 537 -27.68 -18.99 8.82
N LYS A 538 -27.68 -20.21 9.38
CA LYS A 538 -27.65 -20.43 10.84
C LYS A 538 -26.34 -19.99 11.48
N VAL A 539 -25.21 -20.18 10.80
CA VAL A 539 -23.88 -19.76 11.29
C VAL A 539 -23.75 -18.25 11.22
N ALA A 540 -24.24 -17.62 10.13
CA ALA A 540 -24.32 -16.17 10.00
C ALA A 540 -25.13 -15.54 11.14
N LEU A 541 -26.34 -16.05 11.43
CA LEU A 541 -27.17 -15.53 12.53
C LEU A 541 -26.51 -15.70 13.91
N ARG A 542 -25.79 -16.81 14.14
CA ARG A 542 -25.02 -16.99 15.38
C ARG A 542 -23.89 -15.96 15.48
N ALA A 543 -23.13 -15.77 14.41
CA ALA A 543 -22.02 -14.81 14.37
C ALA A 543 -22.48 -13.39 14.69
N VAL A 544 -23.58 -12.94 14.08
CA VAL A 544 -24.08 -11.58 14.33
C VAL A 544 -24.60 -11.40 15.76
N ARG A 545 -25.27 -12.41 16.33
CA ARG A 545 -25.69 -12.35 17.74
C ARG A 545 -24.50 -12.27 18.70
N LEU A 546 -23.39 -12.91 18.37
CA LEU A 546 -22.14 -12.79 19.14
C LEU A 546 -21.51 -11.40 18.96
N ALA A 547 -21.54 -10.84 17.74
CA ALA A 547 -21.06 -9.49 17.46
C ALA A 547 -21.80 -8.42 18.27
N CYS A 548 -23.14 -8.48 18.34
CA CYS A 548 -23.94 -7.54 19.14
C CYS A 548 -23.69 -7.68 20.66
N LYS A 549 -23.34 -8.88 21.14
CA LYS A 549 -22.98 -9.11 22.54
C LYS A 549 -21.59 -8.57 22.88
N ALA A 550 -20.64 -8.74 21.97
CA ALA A 550 -19.26 -8.26 22.14
C ALA A 550 -19.17 -6.72 22.02
N HIS A 551 -19.86 -6.15 21.02
CA HIS A 551 -19.79 -4.73 20.67
C HIS A 551 -21.19 -4.08 20.65
N PRO A 552 -21.85 -3.90 21.82
CA PRO A 552 -23.22 -3.39 21.88
C PRO A 552 -23.36 -1.93 21.41
N LYS A 553 -22.28 -1.14 21.50
CA LYS A 553 -22.27 0.29 21.10
C LYS A 553 -22.01 0.50 19.61
N ALA A 554 -21.53 -0.51 18.88
CA ALA A 554 -21.12 -0.35 17.48
C ALA A 554 -22.32 -0.47 16.54
N ALA A 555 -22.65 0.60 15.81
CA ALA A 555 -23.79 0.61 14.88
C ALA A 555 -23.67 -0.46 13.78
N ALA A 556 -22.46 -0.67 13.24
CA ALA A 556 -22.21 -1.64 12.17
C ALA A 556 -22.56 -3.09 12.55
N ALA A 557 -22.37 -3.50 13.82
CA ALA A 557 -22.73 -4.84 14.28
C ALA A 557 -24.25 -5.06 14.24
N TRP A 558 -25.02 -4.04 14.61
CA TRP A 558 -26.48 -4.06 14.57
C TRP A 558 -27.02 -4.00 13.13
N GLN A 559 -26.38 -3.26 12.23
CA GLN A 559 -26.77 -3.21 10.80
C GLN A 559 -26.68 -4.60 10.16
N LEU A 560 -25.57 -5.30 10.38
CA LEU A 560 -25.39 -6.67 9.90
C LEU A 560 -26.47 -7.60 10.47
N ARG A 561 -26.94 -7.35 11.70
CA ARG A 561 -27.99 -8.16 12.33
C ARG A 561 -29.31 -7.97 11.62
N LEU A 562 -29.68 -6.72 11.39
CA LEU A 562 -30.92 -6.37 10.70
C LEU A 562 -30.93 -6.91 9.28
N GLN A 563 -29.82 -6.81 8.55
CA GLN A 563 -29.70 -7.35 7.19
C GLN A 563 -29.86 -8.88 7.16
N GLN A 564 -29.25 -9.61 8.09
CA GLN A 564 -29.34 -11.08 8.13
C GLN A 564 -30.70 -11.57 8.63
N GLU A 565 -31.30 -10.91 9.61
CA GLU A 565 -32.65 -11.24 10.08
C GLU A 565 -33.72 -10.89 9.03
N ALA A 566 -33.54 -9.81 8.26
CA ALA A 566 -34.38 -9.51 7.10
C ALA A 566 -34.24 -10.53 5.97
N ALA A 567 -33.02 -10.98 5.67
CA ALA A 567 -32.78 -12.04 4.69
C ALA A 567 -33.41 -13.38 5.12
N ALA A 568 -33.37 -13.71 6.41
CA ALA A 568 -34.04 -14.89 6.97
C ALA A 568 -35.57 -14.80 6.85
N LYS A 569 -36.16 -13.62 7.01
CA LYS A 569 -37.60 -13.36 6.81
C LYS A 569 -38.00 -13.60 5.35
N GLY A 570 -37.18 -13.14 4.39
CA GLY A 570 -37.40 -13.37 2.96
C GLY A 570 -37.37 -14.85 2.56
N SER A 571 -36.45 -15.64 3.15
CA SER A 571 -36.35 -17.09 2.88
C SER A 571 -37.51 -17.89 3.47
N ASN A 572 -38.06 -17.49 4.62
CA ASN A 572 -39.19 -18.17 5.26
C ASN A 572 -40.55 -17.79 4.65
N ALA A 573 -40.64 -16.69 3.88
CA ALA A 573 -41.88 -16.29 3.21
C ALA A 573 -42.33 -17.29 2.13
N GLY A 574 -41.42 -18.13 1.60
CA GLY A 574 -41.74 -19.21 0.67
C GLY A 574 -42.38 -20.45 1.32
N SER A 575 -42.33 -20.57 2.65
CA SER A 575 -42.87 -21.71 3.38
C SER A 575 -43.56 -21.26 4.67
N SER A 576 -44.89 -21.30 4.67
CA SER A 576 -45.82 -21.27 5.81
C SER A 576 -46.45 -19.93 6.23
N SER A 577 -47.79 -20.04 6.38
CA SER A 577 -48.78 -19.27 7.17
C SER A 577 -48.55 -17.79 7.52
N SER A 578 -49.60 -16.99 7.36
CA SER A 578 -49.70 -15.58 7.78
C SER A 578 -49.28 -15.29 9.22
N SER A 579 -49.30 -16.29 10.11
CA SER A 579 -48.86 -16.16 11.51
C SER A 579 -47.34 -16.09 11.69
N ALA A 580 -46.56 -16.78 10.85
CA ALA A 580 -45.11 -16.82 10.94
C ALA A 580 -44.46 -15.54 10.40
N ALA A 581 -45.09 -14.92 9.39
CA ALA A 581 -44.68 -13.62 8.85
C ALA A 581 -44.86 -12.49 9.88
N ALA A 582 -45.95 -12.52 10.65
CA ALA A 582 -46.19 -11.58 11.76
C ALA A 582 -45.22 -11.81 12.93
N ALA A 583 -44.92 -13.07 13.28
CA ALA A 583 -43.94 -13.37 14.32
C ALA A 583 -42.52 -12.92 13.94
N GLY A 584 -42.12 -13.07 12.67
CA GLY A 584 -40.83 -12.59 12.17
C GLY A 584 -40.71 -11.07 12.10
N SER A 585 -41.82 -10.37 11.90
CA SER A 585 -41.85 -8.90 11.87
C SER A 585 -41.77 -8.28 13.26
N VAL A 586 -42.43 -8.90 14.25
CA VAL A 586 -42.30 -8.56 15.69
C VAL A 586 -40.86 -8.78 16.19
N GLN A 587 -40.21 -9.88 15.80
CA GLN A 587 -38.81 -10.13 16.15
C GLN A 587 -37.85 -9.06 15.60
N LEU A 588 -38.06 -8.62 14.36
CA LEU A 588 -37.23 -7.58 13.73
C LEU A 588 -37.36 -6.24 14.47
N LEU A 589 -38.58 -5.85 14.84
CA LEU A 589 -38.83 -4.64 15.63
C LEU A 589 -38.17 -4.69 17.02
N ASP A 590 -38.19 -5.84 17.68
CA ASP A 590 -37.54 -5.99 18.98
C ASP A 590 -36.03 -5.89 18.87
N VAL A 591 -35.43 -6.38 17.78
CA VAL A 591 -34.00 -6.20 17.51
C VAL A 591 -33.65 -4.75 17.21
N ILE A 592 -34.49 -4.04 16.44
CA ILE A 592 -34.33 -2.61 16.17
C ILE A 592 -34.37 -1.81 17.49
N LYS A 593 -35.35 -2.10 18.37
CA LYS A 593 -35.48 -1.46 19.69
C LYS A 593 -34.24 -1.72 20.57
N GLN A 594 -33.71 -2.94 20.56
CA GLN A 594 -32.50 -3.28 21.30
C GLN A 594 -31.27 -2.55 20.77
N GLY A 595 -31.11 -2.47 19.45
CA GLY A 595 -29.98 -1.77 18.83
C GLY A 595 -30.00 -0.27 19.09
N LEU A 596 -31.15 0.38 18.88
CA LEU A 596 -31.33 1.81 19.13
C LEU A 596 -31.23 2.20 20.61
N GLY A 597 -31.45 1.24 21.52
CA GLY A 597 -31.25 1.46 22.96
C GLY A 597 -29.78 1.42 23.41
N GLN A 598 -28.90 0.75 22.65
CA GLN A 598 -27.49 0.50 23.03
C GLN A 598 -26.49 1.37 22.24
N VAL A 599 -26.85 1.79 21.03
CA VAL A 599 -26.00 2.56 20.11
C VAL A 599 -26.08 4.06 20.42
N PRO A 600 -24.96 4.80 20.43
CA PRO A 600 -24.96 6.25 20.62
C PRO A 600 -25.70 6.97 19.49
N ALA A 601 -26.41 8.05 19.84
CA ALA A 601 -27.27 8.80 18.91
C ALA A 601 -26.55 9.34 17.66
N ALA A 602 -25.23 9.57 17.74
CA ALA A 602 -24.42 10.05 16.62
C ALA A 602 -24.20 8.99 15.51
N GLU A 603 -24.11 7.71 15.88
CA GLU A 603 -23.90 6.60 14.93
C GLU A 603 -25.19 5.86 14.58
N ALA A 604 -26.30 6.22 15.24
CA ALA A 604 -27.60 5.59 15.07
C ALA A 604 -28.28 5.94 13.73
N GLU A 605 -27.81 6.96 12.99
CA GLU A 605 -28.38 7.39 11.70
C GLU A 605 -28.57 6.21 10.74
N VAL A 606 -27.52 5.44 10.51
CA VAL A 606 -27.53 4.36 9.52
C VAL A 606 -28.45 3.21 9.96
N LEU A 607 -28.60 2.98 11.28
CA LEU A 607 -29.58 2.01 11.80
C LEU A 607 -31.01 2.47 11.61
N TRP A 608 -31.27 3.77 11.80
CA TRP A 608 -32.59 4.34 11.55
C TRP A 608 -32.99 4.24 10.08
N LEU A 609 -32.09 4.61 9.16
CA LEU A 609 -32.36 4.53 7.72
C LEU A 609 -32.65 3.09 7.29
N GLN A 610 -31.86 2.12 7.75
CA GLN A 610 -32.10 0.70 7.47
C GLN A 610 -33.41 0.19 8.10
N ALA A 611 -33.73 0.58 9.33
CA ALA A 611 -35.00 0.22 9.97
C ALA A 611 -36.20 0.75 9.18
N PHE A 612 -36.11 1.97 8.67
CA PHE A 612 -37.13 2.60 7.85
C PHE A 612 -37.31 1.92 6.49
N GLU A 613 -36.22 1.51 5.84
CA GLU A 613 -36.29 0.71 4.61
C GLU A 613 -36.95 -0.65 4.82
N LEU A 614 -36.63 -1.32 5.93
CA LEU A 614 -37.19 -2.64 6.26
C LEU A 614 -38.68 -2.58 6.63
N CYS A 615 -39.17 -1.44 7.13
CA CYS A 615 -40.57 -1.23 7.49
C CYS A 615 -41.39 -0.48 6.41
N ARG A 616 -40.91 -0.42 5.16
CA ARG A 616 -41.59 0.28 4.05
C ARG A 616 -42.98 -0.28 3.72
N ASP A 617 -43.24 -1.55 3.98
CA ASP A 617 -44.50 -2.21 3.62
C ASP A 617 -45.43 -2.45 4.83
N ALA A 618 -45.03 -2.02 6.03
CA ALA A 618 -45.71 -2.34 7.29
C ALA A 618 -46.12 -1.06 8.06
N PRO A 619 -47.35 -0.54 7.88
CA PRO A 619 -47.76 0.74 8.47
C PRO A 619 -47.86 0.72 10.00
N GLY A 620 -48.20 -0.43 10.60
CA GLY A 620 -48.24 -0.59 12.05
C GLY A 620 -46.86 -0.55 12.72
N GLU A 621 -45.83 -1.01 12.01
CA GLU A 621 -44.44 -0.98 12.47
C GLU A 621 -43.85 0.42 12.35
N LEU A 622 -44.20 1.13 11.26
CA LEU A 622 -43.83 2.52 11.05
C LEU A 622 -44.34 3.42 12.20
N GLN A 623 -45.57 3.23 12.66
CA GLN A 623 -46.12 4.03 13.78
C GLN A 623 -45.34 3.80 15.09
N GLN A 624 -44.88 2.57 15.35
CA GLN A 624 -44.04 2.28 16.52
C GLN A 624 -42.65 2.92 16.37
N LEU A 625 -42.06 2.88 15.18
CA LEU A 625 -40.78 3.54 14.89
C LEU A 625 -40.87 5.07 15.01
N GLN A 626 -41.98 5.68 14.59
CA GLN A 626 -42.24 7.12 14.78
C GLN A 626 -42.25 7.49 16.27
N GLN A 627 -42.95 6.72 17.10
CA GLN A 627 -42.98 6.96 18.56
C GLN A 627 -41.60 6.80 19.19
N LEU A 628 -40.84 5.79 18.75
CA LEU A 628 -39.46 5.59 19.20
C LEU A 628 -38.57 6.76 18.78
N LEU A 629 -38.65 7.23 17.53
CA LEU A 629 -37.87 8.36 17.04
C LEU A 629 -38.15 9.61 17.87
N LEU A 630 -39.43 9.94 18.09
CA LEU A 630 -39.84 11.07 18.95
C LEU A 630 -39.29 10.91 20.38
N SER A 631 -39.31 9.69 20.94
CA SER A 631 -38.76 9.41 22.28
C SER A 631 -37.23 9.50 22.34
N THR A 632 -36.53 9.25 21.23
CA THR A 632 -35.07 9.38 21.17
C THR A 632 -34.64 10.84 21.02
N VAL A 633 -35.35 11.61 20.18
CA VAL A 633 -35.09 13.05 19.97
C VAL A 633 -35.31 13.84 21.26
N THR A 634 -36.37 13.53 22.03
CA THR A 634 -36.60 14.16 23.34
C THR A 634 -35.50 13.83 24.36
N ARG A 635 -34.95 12.61 24.32
CA ARG A 635 -33.88 12.17 25.22
C ARG A 635 -32.53 12.79 24.89
N THR A 636 -32.24 13.03 23.61
CA THR A 636 -30.95 13.57 23.19
C THR A 636 -30.78 15.06 23.50
N ALA A 637 -31.89 15.81 23.67
CA ALA A 637 -31.98 17.20 24.19
C ALA A 637 -31.05 18.28 23.58
N ALA A 638 -30.15 17.92 22.66
CA ALA A 638 -29.20 18.80 22.00
C ALA A 638 -29.64 19.10 20.56
N LYS A 639 -29.24 20.28 20.06
CA LYS A 639 -29.35 20.65 18.65
C LYS A 639 -28.50 19.68 17.83
N GLY A 640 -29.13 19.00 16.86
CA GLY A 640 -28.46 18.07 15.96
C GLY A 640 -27.51 18.79 14.99
N PRO A 641 -26.68 18.04 14.25
CA PRO A 641 -25.85 18.62 13.20
C PRO A 641 -26.72 19.11 12.03
N ALA A 642 -26.18 20.07 11.29
CA ALA A 642 -26.76 20.56 10.04
C ALA A 642 -27.06 19.46 9.02
N ARG A 643 -26.16 18.47 8.94
CA ARG A 643 -26.23 17.30 8.04
C ARG A 643 -25.95 16.03 8.81
N GLY A 644 -26.69 14.97 8.48
CA GLY A 644 -26.60 13.65 9.08
C GLY A 644 -27.22 13.55 10.47
N GLY A 645 -26.98 12.41 11.12
CA GLY A 645 -27.49 12.09 12.43
C GLY A 645 -29.01 11.84 12.45
N LEU A 646 -29.64 12.23 13.55
CA LEU A 646 -31.09 12.04 13.75
C LEU A 646 -31.95 12.88 12.79
N GLY A 647 -31.40 13.92 12.17
CA GLY A 647 -32.09 14.74 11.16
C GLY A 647 -32.39 13.98 9.88
N ALA A 648 -31.42 13.22 9.37
CA ALA A 648 -31.61 12.37 8.19
C ALA A 648 -32.63 11.25 8.46
N ALA A 649 -32.59 10.65 9.66
CA ALA A 649 -33.59 9.69 10.13
C ALA A 649 -35.00 10.29 10.19
N ALA A 650 -35.15 11.52 10.71
CA ALA A 650 -36.43 12.22 10.75
C ALA A 650 -36.95 12.61 9.36
N GLY A 651 -36.07 13.03 8.45
CA GLY A 651 -36.41 13.27 7.05
C GLY A 651 -36.90 12.00 6.33
N ALA A 652 -36.18 10.89 6.47
CA ALA A 652 -36.59 9.60 5.91
C ALA A 652 -37.93 9.10 6.48
N CYS A 653 -38.13 9.28 7.80
CA CYS A 653 -39.42 8.99 8.44
C CYS A 653 -40.56 9.81 7.82
N LEU A 654 -40.36 11.12 7.63
CA LEU A 654 -41.34 12.00 6.99
C LEU A 654 -41.68 11.53 5.57
N THR A 655 -40.68 11.21 4.75
CA THR A 655 -40.88 10.70 3.39
C THR A 655 -41.66 9.39 3.37
N LEU A 656 -41.37 8.46 4.28
CA LEU A 656 -42.11 7.19 4.35
C LEU A 656 -43.54 7.38 4.88
N THR A 657 -43.76 8.28 5.85
CA THR A 657 -45.12 8.62 6.28
C THR A 657 -45.93 9.26 5.17
N TRP A 658 -45.29 10.10 4.35
CA TRP A 658 -45.92 10.71 3.19
C TRP A 658 -46.36 9.66 2.17
N GLN A 659 -45.49 8.67 1.90
CA GLN A 659 -45.76 7.60 0.94
C GLN A 659 -46.83 6.62 1.43
N GLN A 660 -46.86 6.26 2.71
CA GLN A 660 -47.78 5.25 3.26
C GLN A 660 -49.11 5.82 3.78
N GLN A 661 -49.09 7.00 4.41
CA GLN A 661 -50.21 7.57 5.17
C GLN A 661 -50.73 8.89 4.56
N GLY A 662 -50.09 9.41 3.51
CA GLY A 662 -50.47 10.62 2.81
C GLY A 662 -49.94 11.92 3.42
N ALA A 663 -50.18 13.03 2.71
CA ALA A 663 -49.63 14.36 3.03
C ALA A 663 -50.06 14.88 4.41
N ASP A 664 -51.31 14.67 4.79
CA ASP A 664 -51.85 15.21 6.06
C ASP A 664 -51.23 14.53 7.28
N ALA A 665 -50.98 13.22 7.22
CA ALA A 665 -50.31 12.49 8.28
C ALA A 665 -48.84 12.94 8.44
N ALA A 666 -48.13 13.15 7.33
CA ALA A 666 -46.77 13.67 7.34
C ALA A 666 -46.69 15.11 7.91
N ARG A 667 -47.67 15.97 7.61
CA ARG A 667 -47.77 17.33 8.17
C ARG A 667 -48.00 17.32 9.68
N VAL A 668 -48.81 16.39 10.20
CA VAL A 668 -49.00 16.23 11.65
C VAL A 668 -47.70 15.79 12.33
N LEU A 669 -46.94 14.87 11.69
CA LEU A 669 -45.64 14.44 12.20
C LEU A 669 -44.61 15.58 12.18
N TRP A 670 -44.60 16.37 11.10
CA TRP A 670 -43.79 17.57 10.96
C TRP A 670 -44.06 18.59 12.09
N GLN A 671 -45.34 18.88 12.37
CA GLN A 671 -45.71 19.78 13.46
C GLN A 671 -45.22 19.28 14.82
N ARG A 672 -45.26 17.95 15.06
CA ARG A 672 -44.74 17.35 16.29
C ARG A 672 -43.21 17.44 16.40
N LEU A 673 -42.50 17.29 15.29
CA LEU A 673 -41.04 17.40 15.25
C LEU A 673 -40.55 18.85 15.45
N LEU A 674 -41.30 19.85 14.99
CA LEU A 674 -41.01 21.27 15.22
C LEU A 674 -41.10 21.70 16.68
N LEU A 675 -41.89 20.99 17.50
CA LEU A 675 -42.00 21.25 18.94
C LEU A 675 -40.81 20.70 19.75
N LEU A 676 -39.97 19.88 19.12
CA LEU A 676 -38.80 19.28 19.73
C LEU A 676 -37.52 20.06 19.38
N PRO A 677 -36.44 19.93 20.16
CA PRO A 677 -35.13 20.43 19.74
C PRO A 677 -34.79 19.90 18.33
N PRO A 678 -34.29 20.76 17.43
CA PRO A 678 -34.15 20.39 16.02
C PRO A 678 -33.16 19.23 15.87
N ALA A 679 -33.65 18.08 15.40
CA ALA A 679 -32.88 16.85 15.27
C ALA A 679 -31.76 16.91 14.20
N GLY A 680 -31.88 17.82 13.23
CA GLY A 680 -30.89 18.09 12.18
C GLY A 680 -31.50 18.87 11.00
N GLY A 681 -30.66 19.40 10.11
CA GLY A 681 -31.09 20.19 8.94
C GLY A 681 -31.76 19.37 7.83
N ASP A 682 -31.37 18.10 7.67
CA ASP A 682 -31.88 17.23 6.60
C ASP A 682 -33.40 16.95 6.70
N MET A 683 -33.97 17.00 7.91
CA MET A 683 -35.41 16.90 8.13
C MET A 683 -36.16 18.05 7.43
N PHE A 684 -35.60 19.26 7.47
CA PHE A 684 -36.17 20.43 6.80
C PHE A 684 -36.02 20.31 5.28
N SER A 685 -34.86 19.87 4.80
CA SER A 685 -34.63 19.62 3.37
C SER A 685 -35.61 18.59 2.80
N ALA A 686 -35.84 17.49 3.52
CA ALA A 686 -36.79 16.46 3.11
C ALA A 686 -38.23 17.01 3.02
N MET A 687 -38.66 17.81 4.01
CA MET A 687 -39.98 18.42 4.00
C MET A 687 -40.15 19.45 2.86
N VAL A 688 -39.12 20.24 2.56
CA VAL A 688 -39.11 21.15 1.40
C VAL A 688 -39.29 20.37 0.10
N HIS A 689 -38.58 19.25 -0.08
CA HIS A 689 -38.71 18.42 -1.27
C HIS A 689 -40.10 17.77 -1.40
N LEU A 690 -40.72 17.35 -0.29
CA LEU A 690 -42.06 16.75 -0.30
C LEU A 690 -43.15 17.77 -0.65
N GLU A 691 -43.14 18.95 -0.02
CA GLU A 691 -44.10 20.01 -0.32
C GLU A 691 -43.88 20.59 -1.74
N ALA A 692 -42.63 20.71 -2.21
CA ALA A 692 -42.34 21.08 -3.59
C ALA A 692 -42.79 19.99 -4.59
N GLY A 693 -42.65 18.71 -4.23
CA GLY A 693 -43.08 17.56 -5.05
C GLY A 693 -44.60 17.48 -5.20
N GLU A 694 -45.37 17.72 -4.14
CA GLU A 694 -46.83 17.81 -4.18
C GLU A 694 -47.29 18.89 -5.17
N THR A 695 -46.58 20.03 -5.18
CA THR A 695 -46.95 21.16 -6.04
C THR A 695 -46.64 20.94 -7.51
N ALA A 696 -45.59 20.19 -7.83
CA ALA A 696 -45.28 19.79 -9.20
C ALA A 696 -46.25 18.72 -9.73
N ALA A 697 -46.74 17.82 -8.86
CA ALA A 697 -47.72 16.80 -9.21
C ALA A 697 -49.15 17.38 -9.32
N ALA A 698 -49.49 18.41 -8.55
CA ALA A 698 -50.81 19.02 -8.53
C ALA A 698 -51.09 19.97 -9.71
N SER A 699 -50.08 20.59 -10.33
CA SER A 699 -50.29 21.49 -11.48
C SER A 699 -49.07 21.61 -12.41
N GLN A 700 -49.29 21.42 -13.72
CA GLN A 700 -48.31 21.78 -14.77
C GLN A 700 -48.15 23.31 -14.98
N ALA A 701 -48.54 24.13 -14.00
CA ALA A 701 -48.33 25.58 -13.98
C ALA A 701 -48.24 26.05 -12.53
N ALA A 702 -47.40 27.08 -12.30
CA ALA A 702 -47.15 27.87 -11.08
C ALA A 702 -47.78 27.38 -9.76
N LEU A 703 -46.94 27.21 -8.73
CA LEU A 703 -47.34 26.79 -7.38
C LEU A 703 -48.53 27.62 -6.87
N SER A 704 -49.51 26.94 -6.25
CA SER A 704 -50.59 27.63 -5.53
C SER A 704 -50.03 28.49 -4.39
N ALA A 705 -50.66 29.64 -4.14
CA ALA A 705 -50.21 30.60 -3.14
C ALA A 705 -50.07 29.97 -1.73
N ASP A 706 -51.00 29.08 -1.38
CA ASP A 706 -50.99 28.37 -0.10
C ASP A 706 -49.81 27.40 0.03
N ALA A 707 -49.41 26.76 -1.08
CA ALA A 707 -48.28 25.84 -1.07
C ALA A 707 -46.93 26.56 -1.04
N LEU A 708 -46.83 27.70 -1.73
CA LEU A 708 -45.68 28.61 -1.60
C LEU A 708 -45.50 29.08 -0.16
N GLN A 709 -46.60 29.40 0.52
CA GLN A 709 -46.57 29.81 1.92
C GLN A 709 -46.11 28.67 2.84
N ARG A 710 -46.50 27.42 2.57
CA ARG A 710 -46.01 26.25 3.31
C ARG A 710 -44.51 26.03 3.14
N VAL A 711 -43.99 26.07 1.91
CA VAL A 711 -42.55 25.93 1.65
C VAL A 711 -41.75 27.07 2.30
N ARG A 712 -42.25 28.31 2.24
CA ARG A 712 -41.66 29.46 2.94
C ARG A 712 -41.64 29.26 4.46
N ALA A 713 -42.72 28.74 5.04
CA ALA A 713 -42.78 28.45 6.48
C ALA A 713 -41.74 27.39 6.90
N VAL A 714 -41.46 26.39 6.05
CA VAL A 714 -40.40 25.40 6.30
C VAL A 714 -39.02 26.07 6.24
N TYR A 715 -38.76 26.93 5.25
CA TYR A 715 -37.50 27.68 5.17
C TYR A 715 -37.30 28.64 6.34
N ASP A 716 -38.34 29.36 6.78
CA ASP A 716 -38.26 30.25 7.93
C ASP A 716 -38.00 29.46 9.23
N ALA A 717 -38.61 28.28 9.40
CA ALA A 717 -38.32 27.39 10.51
C ALA A 717 -36.89 26.82 10.47
N TRP A 718 -36.38 26.49 9.27
CA TRP A 718 -35.00 26.04 9.08
C TRP A 718 -34.00 27.17 9.40
N CYS A 719 -34.26 28.39 8.93
CA CYS A 719 -33.44 29.56 9.23
C CYS A 719 -33.44 29.88 10.74
N ALA A 720 -34.57 29.72 11.42
CA ALA A 720 -34.65 29.91 12.87
C ALA A 720 -33.79 28.88 13.65
N ALA A 721 -33.66 27.66 13.13
CA ALA A 721 -32.90 26.59 13.77
C ALA A 721 -31.39 26.60 13.42
N TYR A 722 -31.03 26.78 12.14
CA TYR A 722 -29.66 26.61 11.61
C TYR A 722 -29.10 27.82 10.86
N GLY A 723 -29.80 28.97 10.88
CA GLY A 723 -29.42 30.14 10.10
C GLY A 723 -28.04 30.74 10.39
N SER A 724 -27.44 30.44 11.54
CA SER A 724 -26.08 30.88 11.89
C SER A 724 -24.96 29.93 11.41
N SER A 725 -25.28 28.65 11.20
CA SER A 725 -24.31 27.59 10.94
C SER A 725 -24.27 27.13 9.48
N ASP A 726 -25.39 27.22 8.74
CA ASP A 726 -25.51 26.69 7.38
C ASP A 726 -25.60 27.79 6.31
N ALA A 727 -24.50 28.07 5.63
CA ALA A 727 -24.48 28.97 4.48
C ALA A 727 -25.26 28.42 3.27
N GLU A 728 -25.23 27.10 3.04
CA GLU A 728 -25.87 26.46 1.89
C GLU A 728 -27.41 26.53 1.95
N LEU A 729 -27.99 26.52 3.16
CA LEU A 729 -29.42 26.76 3.40
C LEU A 729 -29.90 28.08 2.77
N TRP A 730 -29.16 29.16 3.03
CA TRP A 730 -29.53 30.48 2.54
C TRP A 730 -29.43 30.59 1.02
N VAL A 731 -28.50 29.87 0.41
CA VAL A 731 -28.38 29.77 -1.06
C VAL A 731 -29.55 28.99 -1.65
N GLN A 732 -29.95 27.87 -1.03
CA GLN A 732 -31.13 27.11 -1.46
C GLN A 732 -32.42 27.93 -1.36
N TYR A 733 -32.59 28.70 -0.28
CA TYR A 733 -33.74 29.58 -0.12
C TYR A 733 -33.75 30.72 -1.17
N ALA A 734 -32.59 31.30 -1.48
CA ALA A 734 -32.48 32.33 -2.51
C ALA A 734 -32.77 31.79 -3.93
N LEU A 735 -32.29 30.58 -4.25
CA LEU A 735 -32.60 29.91 -5.53
C LEU A 735 -34.09 29.58 -5.65
N PHE A 736 -34.72 29.13 -4.57
CA PHE A 736 -36.16 28.90 -4.54
C PHE A 736 -36.96 30.19 -4.80
N GLU A 737 -36.63 31.30 -4.13
CA GLU A 737 -37.31 32.58 -4.37
C GLU A 737 -37.03 33.13 -5.78
N GLN A 738 -35.84 32.91 -6.34
CA GLN A 738 -35.51 33.27 -7.72
C GLN A 738 -36.38 32.52 -8.74
N ALA A 739 -36.64 31.23 -8.49
CA ALA A 739 -37.52 30.41 -9.34
C ALA A 739 -38.99 30.90 -9.31
N GLN A 740 -39.40 31.62 -8.25
CA GLN A 740 -40.78 32.08 -8.05
C GLN A 740 -40.98 33.60 -8.27
N GLY A 741 -39.93 34.43 -8.26
CA GLY A 741 -40.06 35.88 -8.52
C GLY A 741 -38.77 36.72 -8.39
N ARG A 742 -38.74 37.89 -9.05
CA ARG A 742 -37.52 38.72 -9.24
C ARG A 742 -36.99 39.44 -7.99
N GLN A 743 -37.79 39.66 -6.95
CA GLN A 743 -37.46 40.53 -5.79
C GLN A 743 -37.18 39.76 -4.48
N GLY A 744 -37.43 38.45 -4.45
CA GLY A 744 -37.19 37.60 -3.28
C GLY A 744 -35.71 37.35 -2.92
N PRO A 745 -34.79 37.06 -3.88
CA PRO A 745 -33.44 36.63 -3.53
C PRO A 745 -32.61 37.72 -2.84
N GLY A 746 -32.80 39.00 -3.18
CA GLY A 746 -32.13 40.13 -2.53
C GLY A 746 -32.51 40.29 -1.04
N ARG A 747 -33.77 40.01 -0.68
CA ARG A 747 -34.21 40.05 0.72
C ARG A 747 -33.62 38.90 1.53
N VAL A 748 -33.51 37.71 0.93
CA VAL A 748 -32.88 36.54 1.54
C VAL A 748 -31.39 36.77 1.73
N TYR A 749 -30.70 37.36 0.75
CA TYR A 749 -29.29 37.73 0.83
C TYR A 749 -28.99 38.62 2.05
N TRP A 750 -29.76 39.69 2.25
CA TRP A 750 -29.56 40.58 3.40
C TRP A 750 -29.92 39.94 4.75
N ARG A 751 -30.84 38.97 4.77
CA ARG A 751 -31.12 38.18 5.98
C ARG A 751 -29.96 37.23 6.30
N ALA A 752 -29.41 36.56 5.29
CA ALA A 752 -28.30 35.63 5.42
C ALA A 752 -27.03 36.31 5.93
N VAL A 753 -26.64 37.45 5.32
CA VAL A 753 -25.45 38.23 5.72
C VAL A 753 -25.52 38.70 7.18
N LYS A 754 -26.74 38.87 7.73
CA LYS A 754 -26.94 39.27 9.14
C LYS A 754 -26.99 38.10 10.12
N ALA A 755 -27.30 36.89 9.65
CA ALA A 755 -27.54 35.73 10.49
C ALA A 755 -26.34 34.77 10.56
N VAL A 756 -25.55 34.67 9.49
CA VAL A 756 -24.41 33.75 9.37
C VAL A 756 -23.17 34.28 10.10
N GLU A 757 -22.47 33.41 10.82
CA GLU A 757 -21.26 33.77 11.58
C GLU A 757 -20.07 34.13 10.66
N ASP A 758 -19.91 33.42 9.53
CA ASP A 758 -18.91 33.67 8.49
C ASP A 758 -19.56 34.06 7.13
N PRO A 759 -19.76 35.36 6.85
CA PRO A 759 -20.46 35.81 5.65
C PRO A 759 -19.71 35.55 4.34
N ASP A 760 -18.39 35.41 4.38
CA ASP A 760 -17.55 35.33 3.18
C ASP A 760 -17.79 34.04 2.36
N GLU A 761 -18.00 32.91 3.04
CA GLU A 761 -18.30 31.63 2.39
C GLU A 761 -19.67 31.69 1.69
N PHE A 762 -20.68 32.23 2.38
CA PHE A 762 -22.01 32.45 1.81
C PHE A 762 -21.97 33.37 0.59
N ILE A 763 -21.25 34.50 0.67
CA ILE A 763 -21.17 35.47 -0.43
C ILE A 763 -20.51 34.85 -1.66
N GLN A 764 -19.47 34.03 -1.48
CA GLN A 764 -18.82 33.31 -2.60
C GLN A 764 -19.76 32.28 -3.23
N GLN A 765 -20.44 31.47 -2.41
CA GLN A 765 -21.38 30.45 -2.90
C GLN A 765 -22.59 31.09 -3.60
N TYR A 766 -23.15 32.16 -3.04
CA TYR A 766 -24.25 32.92 -3.62
C TYR A 766 -23.86 33.52 -4.98
N ARG A 767 -22.68 34.16 -5.08
CA ARG A 767 -22.16 34.69 -6.35
C ARG A 767 -21.97 33.62 -7.42
N SER A 768 -21.55 32.41 -7.03
CA SER A 768 -21.31 31.31 -7.96
C SER A 768 -22.59 30.64 -8.47
N ARG A 769 -23.61 30.46 -7.63
CA ARG A 769 -24.80 29.65 -7.94
C ARG A 769 -26.04 30.47 -8.30
N VAL A 770 -26.25 31.60 -7.63
CA VAL A 770 -27.39 32.51 -7.88
C VAL A 770 -27.01 33.56 -8.92
N GLY A 771 -25.72 33.93 -8.94
CA GLY A 771 -25.17 35.01 -9.74
C GLY A 771 -25.42 36.36 -9.09
N LEU A 772 -24.38 37.20 -9.01
CA LEU A 772 -24.56 38.65 -8.94
C LEU A 772 -24.24 39.22 -10.33
N VAL A 773 -25.18 40.00 -10.85
CA VAL A 773 -24.82 41.25 -11.54
C VAL A 773 -24.35 42.23 -10.46
#